data_AF-A0A199VDP1-F1
#
_entry.id   AF-A0A199VDP1-F1
#
_cell.length_a   1.000
_cell.length_b   1.000
_cell.length_c   1.000
_cell.angle_alpha   90.00
_cell.angle_beta   90.00
_cell.angle_gamma   90.00
#
_symmetry.space_group_name_H-M   'P 1'
#
loop_
_entity.id
_entity.type
_entity.pdbx_description
1 polymer ?
#
loop_
_entity_poly.entity_id
_entity_poly.type
_entity_poly.pdbx_seq_one_letter_code
_entity_poly.pdbx_strand_id
1 'polypeptide(L)'
;MQYEGAVKEGGRGPSIWDTFTHTHPEKIADRTNGDVADDFYHRYKEDVARMKQMGLDAFRFSISWSRILPNGNGKVNEEGVRYYKQFINELVHNGIKPLVTLHHWDSPQALEDQYGGFLSPRIVEDYKSYTDICFKEFGDRVKHWITFNEPWAYCTNGYGGGTDAPGRCTPSGPGNCKAGDSSTEPYTVCHHLILAHAAAVRHYNEHYKARQKGTIGITLVTPWFVPYTARGVDVDATQRVLDFMYGWLVTKYSTNLFLMFMDPLTRGDYPQSMRTYLGHRLPSFTKEHSEMVKGTYDFIGINYYNAFYALQLPDSGGTSFFYIYPQGLLDLLQYTRNKYNNPPIYITENDDFEWGGGFKVRFGLHYVDFKDKLTRHWKKSACWYTDFLGKCMKCIPGTTGGSCDLGERRMLLVQSKQLPGWVHLRNLLFILPVYAFLIQFAALAQSEGAAMEGGRGPSIWDIFTHAHSDKIADRSNGDVADDLYHRYKGDVSIMKQIGMDAFRFSISWPRILPHGSLSEGINKEGVEFYNNLINELISSGLQPLVTIFHWDLPQALEDKYGGFLSNRIIEDYVDYAEVCFKEFGDRVKHWITFNEPWTFCSLGYASGTSAPGRCSPWAGNCTAGDSGREPYTVCHNQLLAHASAVKGTQKGKIGITLVSHWFIPYSDSKPDQDAAQRSLDFMFMDPLTRGDYPFSMKAIVGNRLPRFTEQQSELIKGSYDFIGLNYYTTNYAYSVPPSNGLHTSYTTDSQANTTGVRNGIPLGPQAASAWIYIYPPGIRDLLLYTKTRYDNPFNIPSLPLKLALKDDIRVISDLLLTIVLFVAGFAIVSCSTFSRSSFPEDFLFGTAAAAYQNEGAAEEGGKGPSIWDSFTHKHPERIVDRMTGDVAVDFYHRYKDDIKLMKQIGTNAFRFSISWPRILPSLQPFITIFHWDLPQALEDEYGGFLSDRIVKDYVDFAEVCFKEFGDRVKHWITFNEPWTFCSMGYDLGKLAPARCTPQEGRQCLGGNSATEPYTVCHHTLVAHGEAVHLYKQKYQANQKGEIGITLASHWYTPYSPSKADKDATRRSLDFLIGWFMDPLTHGDYPSSMKELVGDRLPKFTKKQSDMINGSYDFVGLNYYTTYYAFDVPPSNNSASKSFTTDSQADSTGMGSQWGPNRSAGLNERSNSSIPLKVALKDDLRVSYHQKHLLYLQRAIRDGVDVRGYFAWSFMDSFEWSSGFTTRFGLYYVDYSDGLKRYPKNSAR
;
A
#
# COMPACT_ATOMS: atom_id res chain seq x y z
N MET A 1 -23.26 34.60 -12.48
CA MET A 1 -23.98 34.59 -11.18
C MET A 1 -23.07 35.01 -10.02
N GLN A 2 -22.24 34.11 -9.46
CA GLN A 2 -21.52 34.27 -8.17
C GLN A 2 -20.79 35.60 -7.90
N TYR A 3 -20.10 36.17 -8.89
CA TYR A 3 -19.23 37.35 -8.72
C TYR A 3 -19.64 38.58 -9.56
N GLU A 4 -20.47 38.39 -10.59
CA GLU A 4 -20.64 39.41 -11.65
C GLU A 4 -21.48 40.62 -11.20
N GLY A 5 -22.63 40.37 -10.54
CA GLY A 5 -23.57 41.42 -10.16
C GLY A 5 -24.25 42.10 -11.35
N ALA A 6 -24.65 43.35 -11.14
CA ALA A 6 -25.23 44.25 -12.15
C ALA A 6 -26.40 43.61 -12.94
N VAL A 7 -27.31 42.93 -12.23
CA VAL A 7 -28.33 42.05 -12.84
C VAL A 7 -29.39 42.78 -13.66
N LYS A 8 -29.62 44.06 -13.38
CA LYS A 8 -30.59 44.96 -14.04
C LYS A 8 -29.94 45.91 -15.05
N GLU A 9 -28.63 45.79 -15.28
CA GLU A 9 -27.83 46.74 -16.05
C GLU A 9 -27.26 46.13 -17.34
N GLY A 10 -26.79 46.98 -18.25
CA GLY A 10 -26.10 46.56 -19.47
C GLY A 10 -26.97 45.70 -20.41
N GLY A 11 -28.28 45.93 -20.45
CA GLY A 11 -29.24 45.23 -21.30
C GLY A 11 -29.51 43.76 -20.95
N ARG A 12 -29.06 43.28 -19.78
CA ARG A 12 -29.22 41.87 -19.35
C ARG A 12 -30.68 41.51 -19.04
N GLY A 13 -31.11 40.31 -19.48
CA GLY A 13 -32.38 39.70 -19.06
C GLY A 13 -32.22 38.85 -17.79
N PRO A 14 -33.33 38.54 -17.08
CA PRO A 14 -33.26 37.73 -15.87
C PRO A 14 -32.77 36.30 -16.15
N SER A 15 -31.88 35.79 -15.29
CA SER A 15 -31.58 34.36 -15.19
C SER A 15 -32.51 33.67 -14.21
N ILE A 16 -32.61 32.34 -14.30
CA ILE A 16 -33.38 31.54 -13.33
C ILE A 16 -32.92 31.73 -11.88
N TRP A 17 -31.64 32.04 -11.65
CA TRP A 17 -31.12 32.34 -10.30
C TRP A 17 -31.56 33.70 -9.77
N ASP A 18 -31.72 34.69 -10.66
CA ASP A 18 -32.22 36.01 -10.29
C ASP A 18 -33.66 35.87 -9.80
N THR A 19 -34.49 35.16 -10.55
CA THR A 19 -35.88 34.84 -10.18
C THR A 19 -35.92 34.05 -8.88
N PHE A 20 -35.20 32.93 -8.80
CA PHE A 20 -35.22 32.02 -7.66
C PHE A 20 -34.85 32.70 -6.34
N THR A 21 -33.78 33.51 -6.32
CA THR A 21 -33.36 34.24 -5.10
C THR A 21 -34.36 35.32 -4.68
N HIS A 22 -35.13 35.91 -5.60
CA HIS A 22 -36.20 36.87 -5.28
C HIS A 22 -37.53 36.20 -4.89
N THR A 23 -37.88 35.04 -5.47
CA THR A 23 -39.18 34.38 -5.26
C THR A 23 -39.17 33.35 -4.14
N HIS A 24 -37.99 32.84 -3.77
CA HIS A 24 -37.77 31.83 -2.74
C HIS A 24 -36.57 32.19 -1.83
N PRO A 25 -36.50 33.43 -1.28
CA PRO A 25 -35.38 33.86 -0.45
C PRO A 25 -35.21 32.99 0.81
N GLU A 26 -36.24 32.28 1.26
CA GLU A 26 -36.17 31.30 2.35
C GLU A 26 -35.29 30.08 2.05
N LYS A 27 -35.00 29.79 0.78
CA LYS A 27 -34.06 28.74 0.36
C LYS A 27 -32.59 29.19 0.41
N ILE A 28 -32.32 30.48 0.55
CA ILE A 28 -30.96 31.03 0.73
C ILE A 28 -30.70 31.19 2.23
N ALA A 29 -29.59 30.65 2.75
CA ALA A 29 -29.42 30.48 4.19
C ALA A 29 -29.24 31.80 4.97
N ASP A 30 -28.95 32.92 4.31
CA ASP A 30 -29.01 34.29 4.86
C ASP A 30 -30.09 35.19 4.21
N ARG A 31 -30.89 34.64 3.29
CA ARG A 31 -31.94 35.34 2.52
C ARG A 31 -31.44 36.48 1.61
N THR A 32 -30.17 36.45 1.20
CA THR A 32 -29.62 37.42 0.24
C THR A 32 -29.84 37.00 -1.23
N ASN A 33 -29.52 37.89 -2.17
CA ASN A 33 -29.60 37.64 -3.62
C ASN A 33 -28.27 37.99 -4.33
N GLY A 34 -28.17 37.63 -5.60
CA GLY A 34 -26.98 37.85 -6.44
C GLY A 34 -26.91 39.22 -7.13
N ASP A 35 -27.75 40.19 -6.78
CA ASP A 35 -27.96 41.42 -7.57
C ASP A 35 -26.69 42.25 -7.74
N VAL A 36 -25.88 42.31 -6.68
CA VAL A 36 -24.62 43.05 -6.61
C VAL A 36 -23.42 42.10 -6.55
N ALA A 37 -23.50 41.04 -5.75
CA ALA A 37 -22.40 40.08 -5.55
C ALA A 37 -21.06 40.79 -5.22
N ASP A 38 -19.95 40.38 -5.87
CA ASP A 38 -18.66 41.07 -5.79
C ASP A 38 -18.59 42.31 -6.71
N ASP A 39 -19.63 42.63 -7.48
CA ASP A 39 -19.68 43.74 -8.47
C ASP A 39 -18.54 43.70 -9.51
N PHE A 40 -18.16 42.50 -9.94
CA PHE A 40 -17.09 42.32 -10.93
C PHE A 40 -17.43 42.98 -12.28
N TYR A 41 -18.72 43.14 -12.63
CA TYR A 41 -19.15 43.84 -13.85
C TYR A 41 -18.56 45.26 -13.96
N HIS A 42 -18.55 46.01 -12.86
CA HIS A 42 -17.89 47.32 -12.81
C HIS A 42 -16.41 47.23 -12.43
N ARG A 43 -16.03 46.24 -11.63
CA ARG A 43 -14.74 46.20 -10.91
C ARG A 43 -13.65 45.31 -11.55
N TYR A 44 -13.93 44.61 -12.65
CA TYR A 44 -13.03 43.64 -13.29
C TYR A 44 -11.59 44.14 -13.50
N LYS A 45 -11.38 45.44 -13.74
CA LYS A 45 -10.04 46.01 -13.94
C LYS A 45 -9.18 45.98 -12.67
N GLU A 46 -9.77 46.19 -11.49
CA GLU A 46 -9.04 46.04 -10.22
C GLU A 46 -8.69 44.56 -9.99
N ASP A 47 -9.65 43.66 -10.26
CA ASP A 47 -9.49 42.24 -10.01
C ASP A 47 -8.47 41.60 -10.98
N VAL A 48 -8.47 41.98 -12.27
CA VAL A 48 -7.45 41.57 -13.25
C VAL A 48 -6.06 42.12 -12.90
N ALA A 49 -5.97 43.36 -12.39
CA ALA A 49 -4.70 43.89 -11.90
C ALA A 49 -4.16 43.07 -10.71
N ARG A 50 -5.04 42.62 -9.80
CA ARG A 50 -4.67 41.70 -8.70
C ARG A 50 -4.25 40.32 -9.20
N MET A 51 -4.97 39.72 -10.17
CA MET A 51 -4.57 38.44 -10.78
C MET A 51 -3.17 38.51 -11.39
N LYS A 52 -2.84 39.62 -12.07
CA LYS A 52 -1.50 39.89 -12.61
C LYS A 52 -0.46 40.05 -11.49
N GLN A 53 -0.82 40.74 -10.39
CA GLN A 53 0.05 40.92 -9.23
C GLN A 53 0.37 39.59 -8.52
N MET A 54 -0.60 38.67 -8.44
CA MET A 54 -0.41 37.29 -7.97
C MET A 54 0.48 36.44 -8.90
N GLY A 55 0.58 36.81 -10.18
CA GLY A 55 1.30 36.05 -11.20
C GLY A 55 0.51 34.91 -11.84
N LEU A 56 -0.82 35.02 -11.92
CA LEU A 56 -1.67 33.99 -12.56
C LEU A 56 -1.51 34.00 -14.09
N ASP A 57 -1.13 32.85 -14.68
CA ASP A 57 -1.05 32.66 -16.14
C ASP A 57 -2.41 32.63 -16.84
N ALA A 58 -3.49 32.39 -16.10
CA ALA A 58 -4.82 32.11 -16.62
C ALA A 58 -5.91 32.55 -15.63
N PHE A 59 -7.10 32.87 -16.15
CA PHE A 59 -8.30 33.08 -15.35
C PHE A 59 -9.49 32.35 -15.98
N ARG A 60 -10.19 31.56 -15.16
CA ARG A 60 -11.41 30.86 -15.53
C ARG A 60 -12.62 31.69 -15.11
N PHE A 61 -13.51 31.97 -16.06
CA PHE A 61 -14.73 32.75 -15.81
C PHE A 61 -15.88 32.23 -16.68
N SER A 62 -17.12 32.63 -16.37
CA SER A 62 -18.29 32.34 -17.22
C SER A 62 -18.85 33.57 -17.94
N ILE A 63 -19.42 33.34 -19.12
CA ILE A 63 -20.28 34.30 -19.82
C ILE A 63 -21.73 34.02 -19.40
N SER A 64 -22.47 35.05 -18.99
CA SER A 64 -23.87 34.90 -18.60
C SER A 64 -24.75 34.90 -19.84
N TRP A 65 -25.43 33.78 -20.11
CA TRP A 65 -26.29 33.61 -21.30
C TRP A 65 -27.35 34.71 -21.37
N SER A 66 -28.03 35.02 -20.25
CA SER A 66 -29.05 36.07 -20.20
C SER A 66 -28.50 37.49 -20.38
N ARG A 67 -27.16 37.70 -20.31
CA ARG A 67 -26.51 38.97 -20.69
C ARG A 67 -26.23 39.06 -22.19
N ILE A 68 -26.00 37.95 -22.90
CA ILE A 68 -25.78 37.92 -24.36
C ILE A 68 -27.11 37.88 -25.13
N LEU A 69 -28.07 37.08 -24.65
CA LEU A 69 -29.42 36.94 -25.21
C LEU A 69 -30.44 37.11 -24.06
N PRO A 70 -31.02 38.31 -23.88
CA PRO A 70 -31.92 38.60 -22.76
C PRO A 70 -33.17 37.71 -22.70
N ASN A 71 -33.71 37.32 -23.86
CA ASN A 71 -34.83 36.38 -24.00
C ASN A 71 -34.35 34.92 -24.16
N GLY A 72 -33.06 34.67 -23.96
CA GLY A 72 -32.36 33.41 -24.23
C GLY A 72 -32.14 33.08 -25.70
N ASN A 73 -33.01 33.54 -26.59
CA ASN A 73 -32.86 33.48 -28.04
C ASN A 73 -33.24 34.81 -28.71
N GLY A 74 -33.12 34.87 -30.04
CA GLY A 74 -33.48 36.06 -30.83
C GLY A 74 -32.41 37.16 -30.82
N LYS A 75 -32.76 38.37 -30.35
CA LYS A 75 -31.91 39.56 -30.51
C LYS A 75 -30.73 39.57 -29.54
N VAL A 76 -29.53 39.66 -30.09
CA VAL A 76 -28.27 39.83 -29.34
C VAL A 76 -28.24 41.17 -28.60
N ASN A 77 -27.77 41.13 -27.36
CA ASN A 77 -27.46 42.32 -26.58
C ASN A 77 -26.01 42.77 -26.84
N GLU A 78 -25.85 43.73 -27.74
CA GLU A 78 -24.56 44.35 -28.09
C GLU A 78 -23.80 44.97 -26.91
N GLU A 79 -24.48 45.33 -25.81
CA GLU A 79 -23.82 45.84 -24.61
C GLU A 79 -23.20 44.72 -23.78
N GLY A 80 -23.90 43.61 -23.60
CA GLY A 80 -23.34 42.39 -23.02
C GLY A 80 -22.13 41.86 -23.81
N VAL A 81 -22.24 41.80 -25.14
CA VAL A 81 -21.10 41.43 -26.01
C VAL A 81 -19.92 42.39 -25.84
N ARG A 82 -20.17 43.70 -25.78
CA ARG A 82 -19.14 44.73 -25.58
C ARG A 82 -18.43 44.60 -24.24
N TYR A 83 -19.16 44.33 -23.16
CA TYR A 83 -18.59 44.08 -21.82
C TYR A 83 -17.59 42.92 -21.84
N TYR A 84 -17.99 41.72 -22.29
CA TYR A 84 -17.07 40.58 -22.32
C TYR A 84 -15.92 40.78 -23.33
N LYS A 85 -16.12 41.51 -24.45
CA LYS A 85 -15.01 41.91 -25.34
C LYS A 85 -13.98 42.78 -24.61
N GLN A 86 -14.41 43.74 -23.80
CA GLN A 86 -13.50 44.60 -23.02
C GLN A 86 -12.79 43.82 -21.91
N PHE A 87 -13.51 42.99 -21.16
CA PHE A 87 -12.93 42.17 -20.10
C PHE A 87 -11.90 41.14 -20.64
N ILE A 88 -12.21 40.46 -21.74
CA ILE A 88 -11.25 39.55 -22.41
C ILE A 88 -10.02 40.31 -22.93
N ASN A 89 -10.19 41.54 -23.43
CA ASN A 89 -9.06 42.38 -23.81
C ASN A 89 -8.21 42.78 -22.59
N GLU A 90 -8.82 43.08 -21.45
CA GLU A 90 -8.10 43.41 -20.21
C GLU A 90 -7.30 42.20 -19.68
N LEU A 91 -7.87 40.99 -19.70
CA LEU A 91 -7.15 39.75 -19.38
C LEU A 91 -5.92 39.55 -20.30
N VAL A 92 -6.14 39.57 -21.62
CA VAL A 92 -5.08 39.34 -22.62
C VAL A 92 -4.00 40.42 -22.57
N HIS A 93 -4.38 41.70 -22.40
CA HIS A 93 -3.45 42.82 -22.23
C HIS A 93 -2.56 42.66 -20.99
N ASN A 94 -3.10 42.07 -19.91
CA ASN A 94 -2.35 41.78 -18.69
C ASN A 94 -1.60 40.44 -18.73
N GLY A 95 -1.64 39.70 -19.84
CA GLY A 95 -0.92 38.43 -20.06
C GLY A 95 -1.68 37.18 -19.59
N ILE A 96 -2.92 37.33 -19.13
CA ILE A 96 -3.71 36.29 -18.48
C ILE A 96 -4.58 35.59 -19.53
N LYS A 97 -4.45 34.26 -19.63
CA LYS A 97 -5.19 33.44 -20.60
C LYS A 97 -6.67 33.28 -20.18
N PRO A 98 -7.65 33.64 -21.02
CA PRO A 98 -9.07 33.42 -20.71
C PRO A 98 -9.46 31.94 -20.91
N LEU A 99 -9.93 31.30 -19.84
CA LEU A 99 -10.62 30.00 -19.87
C LEU A 99 -12.12 30.28 -19.71
N VAL A 100 -12.90 30.11 -20.78
CA VAL A 100 -14.29 30.59 -20.81
C VAL A 100 -15.28 29.44 -20.65
N THR A 101 -16.11 29.55 -19.62
CA THR A 101 -17.26 28.67 -19.37
C THR A 101 -18.51 29.29 -20.00
N LEU A 102 -19.18 28.55 -20.89
CA LEU A 102 -20.32 29.05 -21.66
C LEU A 102 -21.63 29.02 -20.85
N HIS A 103 -21.80 28.05 -19.96
CA HIS A 103 -22.91 27.97 -19.01
C HIS A 103 -22.41 27.64 -17.61
N HIS A 104 -22.76 28.48 -16.64
CA HIS A 104 -22.47 28.25 -15.22
C HIS A 104 -23.77 28.40 -14.42
N TRP A 105 -24.73 27.52 -14.74
CA TRP A 105 -26.05 27.38 -14.10
C TRP A 105 -27.02 28.56 -14.32
N ASP A 106 -26.60 29.64 -14.97
CA ASP A 106 -27.37 30.87 -15.17
C ASP A 106 -28.16 30.91 -16.49
N SER A 107 -29.02 29.89 -16.66
CA SER A 107 -29.99 29.79 -17.76
C SER A 107 -30.92 31.02 -17.80
N PRO A 108 -31.27 31.57 -18.99
CA PRO A 108 -32.22 32.68 -19.11
C PRO A 108 -33.63 32.27 -18.67
N GLN A 109 -34.26 33.06 -17.78
CA GLN A 109 -35.62 32.78 -17.26
C GLN A 109 -36.64 32.63 -18.39
N ALA A 110 -36.51 33.45 -19.44
CA ALA A 110 -37.42 33.43 -20.59
C ALA A 110 -37.50 32.08 -21.32
N LEU A 111 -36.51 31.19 -21.21
CA LEU A 111 -36.56 29.83 -21.79
C LEU A 111 -37.22 28.82 -20.84
N GLU A 112 -37.05 29.01 -19.53
CA GLU A 112 -37.78 28.27 -18.49
C GLU A 112 -39.29 28.58 -18.57
N ASP A 113 -39.65 29.86 -18.73
CA ASP A 113 -41.04 30.32 -18.88
C ASP A 113 -41.69 29.85 -20.20
N GLN A 114 -40.95 29.86 -21.31
CA GLN A 114 -41.50 29.49 -22.63
C GLN A 114 -41.70 27.99 -22.82
N TYR A 115 -40.83 27.14 -22.27
CA TYR A 115 -40.85 25.70 -22.54
C TYR A 115 -40.21 24.81 -21.47
N GLY A 116 -39.94 25.33 -20.26
CA GLY A 116 -39.28 24.57 -19.18
C GLY A 116 -37.78 24.39 -19.37
N GLY A 117 -37.13 25.26 -20.16
CA GLY A 117 -35.68 25.29 -20.31
C GLY A 117 -35.11 23.95 -20.75
N PHE A 118 -34.22 23.37 -19.94
CA PHE A 118 -33.59 22.08 -20.25
C PHE A 118 -34.53 20.87 -20.17
N LEU A 119 -35.79 21.01 -19.75
CA LEU A 119 -36.80 19.96 -19.90
C LEU A 119 -37.19 19.74 -21.37
N SER A 120 -36.97 20.72 -22.25
CA SER A 120 -37.28 20.61 -23.68
C SER A 120 -36.02 20.40 -24.53
N PRO A 121 -36.04 19.50 -25.54
CA PRO A 121 -34.93 19.37 -26.50
C PRO A 121 -34.71 20.65 -27.33
N ARG A 122 -35.67 21.59 -27.35
CA ARG A 122 -35.51 22.92 -27.98
C ARG A 122 -34.29 23.68 -27.46
N ILE A 123 -33.90 23.45 -26.20
CA ILE A 123 -32.75 24.10 -25.57
C ILE A 123 -31.43 23.83 -26.32
N VAL A 124 -31.33 22.71 -27.05
CA VAL A 124 -30.10 22.29 -27.75
C VAL A 124 -29.74 23.27 -28.87
N GLU A 125 -30.72 23.72 -29.65
CA GLU A 125 -30.48 24.65 -30.77
C GLU A 125 -30.42 26.12 -30.30
N ASP A 126 -31.19 26.49 -29.27
CA ASP A 126 -31.06 27.80 -28.61
C ASP A 126 -29.66 27.95 -27.95
N TYR A 127 -29.16 26.91 -27.28
CA TYR A 127 -27.80 26.88 -26.72
C TYR A 127 -26.73 26.87 -27.82
N LYS A 128 -26.88 26.07 -28.88
CA LYS A 128 -25.97 26.09 -30.04
C LYS A 128 -25.89 27.49 -30.65
N SER A 129 -27.02 28.16 -30.85
CA SER A 129 -27.10 29.55 -31.35
C SER A 129 -26.40 30.55 -30.43
N TYR A 130 -26.57 30.43 -29.12
CA TYR A 130 -25.83 31.19 -28.12
C TYR A 130 -24.30 30.96 -28.20
N THR A 131 -23.87 29.69 -28.26
CA THR A 131 -22.44 29.36 -28.34
C THR A 131 -21.79 29.80 -29.64
N ASP A 132 -22.50 29.80 -30.78
CA ASP A 132 -22.02 30.38 -32.05
C ASP A 132 -21.63 31.84 -31.89
N ILE A 133 -22.50 32.65 -31.27
CA ILE A 133 -22.22 34.07 -30.97
C ILE A 133 -20.96 34.18 -30.10
N CYS A 134 -20.83 33.36 -29.05
CA CYS A 134 -19.64 33.38 -28.20
C CYS A 134 -18.35 32.98 -28.96
N PHE A 135 -18.39 31.92 -29.76
CA PHE A 135 -17.24 31.49 -30.57
C PHE A 135 -16.85 32.56 -31.59
N LYS A 136 -17.81 33.19 -32.25
CA LYS A 136 -17.63 34.25 -33.24
C LYS A 136 -17.06 35.53 -32.65
N GLU A 137 -17.61 36.02 -31.54
CA GLU A 137 -17.31 37.35 -31.00
C GLU A 137 -16.12 37.38 -30.02
N PHE A 138 -15.67 36.22 -29.52
CA PHE A 138 -14.58 36.11 -28.54
C PHE A 138 -13.47 35.08 -28.88
N GLY A 139 -13.72 34.09 -29.74
CA GLY A 139 -12.80 32.97 -29.99
C GLY A 139 -11.54 33.32 -30.81
N ASP A 140 -11.43 34.55 -31.31
CA ASP A 140 -10.18 35.12 -31.79
C ASP A 140 -9.13 35.21 -30.67
N ARG A 141 -9.56 35.57 -29.45
CA ARG A 141 -8.73 35.67 -28.23
C ARG A 141 -8.86 34.46 -27.30
N VAL A 142 -10.05 33.87 -27.17
CA VAL A 142 -10.29 32.70 -26.31
C VAL A 142 -9.78 31.41 -26.98
N LYS A 143 -9.01 30.61 -26.22
CA LYS A 143 -8.40 29.35 -26.69
C LYS A 143 -8.77 28.11 -25.88
N HIS A 144 -9.45 28.28 -24.75
CA HIS A 144 -9.93 27.17 -23.93
C HIS A 144 -11.40 27.42 -23.58
N TRP A 145 -12.27 26.56 -24.11
CA TRP A 145 -13.72 26.63 -23.96
C TRP A 145 -14.22 25.48 -23.09
N ILE A 146 -15.09 25.79 -22.13
CA ILE A 146 -15.81 24.82 -21.30
C ILE A 146 -17.30 25.03 -21.60
N THR A 147 -18.04 24.01 -22.02
CA THR A 147 -19.48 24.18 -22.33
C THR A 147 -20.30 24.41 -21.07
N PHE A 148 -20.12 23.54 -20.06
CA PHE A 148 -20.90 23.53 -18.82
C PHE A 148 -19.97 23.37 -17.61
N ASN A 149 -20.25 24.10 -16.53
CA ASN A 149 -19.74 23.76 -15.20
C ASN A 149 -20.68 22.78 -14.49
N GLU A 150 -20.12 21.76 -13.85
CA GLU A 150 -20.80 20.87 -12.90
C GLU A 150 -22.25 20.52 -13.30
N PRO A 151 -22.48 19.96 -14.49
CA PRO A 151 -23.82 19.84 -15.07
C PRO A 151 -24.77 18.95 -14.24
N TRP A 152 -24.23 18.11 -13.37
CA TRP A 152 -25.00 17.33 -12.41
C TRP A 152 -25.73 18.17 -11.38
N ALA A 153 -25.04 19.08 -10.68
CA ALA A 153 -25.64 19.89 -9.63
C ALA A 153 -26.79 20.73 -10.21
N TYR A 154 -26.62 21.24 -11.43
CA TYR A 154 -27.69 21.87 -12.21
C TYR A 154 -28.91 20.94 -12.39
N CYS A 155 -28.73 19.70 -12.84
CA CYS A 155 -29.82 18.72 -12.99
C CYS A 155 -30.45 18.32 -11.64
N THR A 156 -29.65 17.94 -10.65
CA THR A 156 -30.12 17.30 -9.42
C THR A 156 -30.57 18.29 -8.38
N ASN A 157 -29.88 19.40 -8.20
CA ASN A 157 -30.26 20.41 -7.21
C ASN A 157 -31.38 21.31 -7.77
N GLY A 158 -31.34 21.60 -9.07
CA GLY A 158 -32.32 22.44 -9.76
C GLY A 158 -33.66 21.76 -10.07
N TYR A 159 -33.66 20.47 -10.44
CA TYR A 159 -34.86 19.72 -10.87
C TYR A 159 -35.11 18.42 -10.07
N GLY A 160 -34.23 18.06 -9.12
CA GLY A 160 -34.36 16.86 -8.29
C GLY A 160 -34.72 17.19 -6.83
N GLY A 161 -33.82 17.86 -6.11
CA GLY A 161 -34.03 18.33 -4.74
C GLY A 161 -34.69 19.70 -4.65
N GLY A 162 -34.63 20.51 -5.71
CA GLY A 162 -35.18 21.87 -5.75
C GLY A 162 -34.56 22.83 -4.73
N THR A 163 -33.30 22.61 -4.34
CA THR A 163 -32.53 23.52 -3.46
C THR A 163 -31.95 24.71 -4.23
N ASP A 164 -31.70 24.51 -5.52
CA ASP A 164 -31.03 25.43 -6.42
C ASP A 164 -32.00 25.84 -7.54
N ALA A 165 -31.70 26.88 -8.32
CA ALA A 165 -32.57 27.30 -9.41
C ALA A 165 -32.71 26.21 -10.50
N PRO A 166 -33.91 25.98 -11.09
CA PRO A 166 -35.16 26.74 -10.93
C PRO A 166 -36.04 26.33 -9.73
N GLY A 167 -35.57 25.44 -8.85
CA GLY A 167 -36.28 25.08 -7.61
C GLY A 167 -37.39 24.04 -7.79
N ARG A 168 -37.25 23.16 -8.80
CA ARG A 168 -38.22 22.11 -9.13
C ARG A 168 -37.90 20.81 -8.39
N CYS A 169 -38.95 20.18 -7.87
CA CYS A 169 -38.93 18.84 -7.28
C CYS A 169 -40.37 18.34 -7.12
N THR A 170 -40.55 17.06 -6.83
CA THR A 170 -41.87 16.48 -6.52
C THR A 170 -42.51 17.24 -5.34
N PRO A 171 -43.74 17.77 -5.45
CA PRO A 171 -44.32 18.66 -4.42
C PRO A 171 -44.50 18.07 -3.02
N SER A 172 -44.58 16.73 -2.90
CA SER A 172 -44.60 16.00 -1.62
C SER A 172 -43.20 15.58 -1.13
N GLY A 173 -42.14 16.03 -1.79
CA GLY A 173 -40.74 15.71 -1.48
C GLY A 173 -40.09 16.70 -0.50
N PRO A 174 -38.88 16.38 0.00
CA PRO A 174 -38.19 17.14 1.05
C PRO A 174 -37.83 18.59 0.66
N GLY A 175 -37.78 18.92 -0.63
CA GLY A 175 -37.50 20.28 -1.13
C GLY A 175 -38.69 21.25 -1.11
N ASN A 176 -39.90 20.79 -0.75
CA ASN A 176 -41.13 21.60 -0.65
C ASN A 176 -41.39 22.48 -1.88
N CYS A 177 -41.33 21.89 -3.08
CA CYS A 177 -41.43 22.61 -4.35
C CYS A 177 -42.89 22.73 -4.82
N LYS A 178 -43.18 23.76 -5.64
CA LYS A 178 -44.53 24.01 -6.17
C LYS A 178 -44.87 23.13 -7.38
N ALA A 179 -43.85 22.68 -8.12
CA ALA A 179 -43.97 21.79 -9.28
C ALA A 179 -42.63 21.08 -9.54
N GLY A 180 -42.70 19.96 -10.27
CA GLY A 180 -41.56 19.13 -10.67
C GLY A 180 -41.85 17.64 -10.50
N ASP A 181 -41.04 16.79 -11.13
CA ASP A 181 -40.94 15.36 -10.83
C ASP A 181 -39.47 14.97 -10.64
N SER A 182 -39.06 14.83 -9.38
CA SER A 182 -37.72 14.40 -8.98
C SER A 182 -37.35 13.01 -9.52
N SER A 183 -38.31 12.23 -10.02
CA SER A 183 -38.06 10.90 -10.55
C SER A 183 -37.58 10.89 -12.01
N THR A 184 -38.00 11.84 -12.85
CA THR A 184 -37.68 11.88 -14.30
C THR A 184 -37.04 13.19 -14.80
N GLU A 185 -37.33 14.34 -14.17
CA GLU A 185 -36.84 15.64 -14.65
C GLU A 185 -35.30 15.75 -14.64
N PRO A 186 -34.56 15.33 -13.59
CA PRO A 186 -33.10 15.43 -13.58
C PRO A 186 -32.42 14.67 -14.73
N TYR A 187 -32.93 13.49 -15.08
CA TYR A 187 -32.38 12.67 -16.17
C TYR A 187 -32.69 13.27 -17.55
N THR A 188 -33.88 13.87 -17.70
CA THR A 188 -34.29 14.59 -18.92
C THR A 188 -33.43 15.82 -19.15
N VAL A 189 -33.24 16.65 -18.11
CA VAL A 189 -32.38 17.84 -18.13
C VAL A 189 -30.94 17.47 -18.47
N CYS A 190 -30.37 16.45 -17.81
CA CYS A 190 -29.01 16.00 -18.08
C CYS A 190 -28.86 15.38 -19.48
N HIS A 191 -29.89 14.76 -20.05
CA HIS A 191 -29.86 14.28 -21.44
C HIS A 191 -29.77 15.43 -22.44
N HIS A 192 -30.67 16.42 -22.33
CA HIS A 192 -30.63 17.59 -23.23
C HIS A 192 -29.35 18.42 -23.04
N LEU A 193 -28.78 18.47 -21.83
CA LEU A 193 -27.49 19.11 -21.58
C LEU A 193 -26.34 18.38 -22.29
N ILE A 194 -26.30 17.04 -22.27
CA ILE A 194 -25.30 16.26 -23.03
C ILE A 194 -25.43 16.52 -24.54
N LEU A 195 -26.66 16.58 -25.07
CA LEU A 195 -26.91 16.91 -26.48
C LEU A 195 -26.48 18.35 -26.82
N ALA A 196 -26.78 19.32 -25.95
CA ALA A 196 -26.37 20.72 -26.10
C ALA A 196 -24.84 20.89 -26.07
N HIS A 197 -24.15 20.17 -25.19
CA HIS A 197 -22.69 20.10 -25.17
C HIS A 197 -22.14 19.55 -26.50
N ALA A 198 -22.66 18.40 -26.95
CA ALA A 198 -22.20 17.76 -28.17
C ALA A 198 -22.45 18.64 -29.41
N ALA A 199 -23.62 19.26 -29.51
CA ALA A 199 -23.96 20.20 -30.57
C ALA A 199 -22.98 21.40 -30.61
N ALA A 200 -22.71 22.04 -29.47
CA ALA A 200 -21.75 23.14 -29.38
C ALA A 200 -20.31 22.73 -29.74
N VAL A 201 -19.88 21.52 -29.36
CA VAL A 201 -18.54 21.01 -29.69
C VAL A 201 -18.40 20.64 -31.17
N ARG A 202 -19.40 19.98 -31.77
CA ARG A 202 -19.44 19.72 -33.22
C ARG A 202 -19.36 21.02 -34.01
N HIS A 203 -20.23 21.97 -33.68
CA HIS A 203 -20.28 23.31 -34.26
C HIS A 203 -18.93 24.07 -34.12
N TYR A 204 -18.27 23.96 -32.95
CA TYR A 204 -16.93 24.53 -32.75
C TYR A 204 -15.88 23.85 -33.64
N ASN A 205 -15.84 22.52 -33.66
CA ASN A 205 -14.89 21.73 -34.44
C ASN A 205 -15.01 22.04 -35.94
N GLU A 206 -16.23 22.15 -36.46
CA GLU A 206 -16.55 22.33 -37.87
C GLU A 206 -16.33 23.77 -38.36
N HIS A 207 -16.77 24.79 -37.60
CA HIS A 207 -16.78 26.17 -38.07
C HIS A 207 -15.72 27.10 -37.47
N TYR A 208 -15.05 26.70 -36.37
CA TYR A 208 -14.19 27.61 -35.59
C TYR A 208 -12.79 27.08 -35.34
N LYS A 209 -12.64 25.81 -34.97
CA LYS A 209 -11.39 25.22 -34.49
C LYS A 209 -10.20 25.34 -35.45
N ALA A 210 -10.40 25.09 -36.74
CA ALA A 210 -9.34 25.19 -37.74
C ALA A 210 -8.71 26.60 -37.84
N ARG A 211 -9.53 27.66 -37.70
CA ARG A 211 -9.09 29.07 -37.75
C ARG A 211 -8.66 29.62 -36.38
N GLN A 212 -9.35 29.24 -35.30
CA GLN A 212 -9.11 29.79 -33.96
C GLN A 212 -8.05 29.03 -33.16
N LYS A 213 -7.84 27.74 -33.45
CA LYS A 213 -6.88 26.84 -32.80
C LYS A 213 -7.06 26.73 -31.27
N GLY A 214 -8.30 26.79 -30.80
CA GLY A 214 -8.67 26.54 -29.40
C GLY A 214 -9.05 25.08 -29.13
N THR A 215 -9.10 24.72 -27.86
CA THR A 215 -9.62 23.44 -27.34
C THR A 215 -10.99 23.65 -26.69
N ILE A 216 -11.87 22.64 -26.77
CA ILE A 216 -13.18 22.66 -26.12
C ILE A 216 -13.43 21.39 -25.29
N GLY A 217 -14.06 21.55 -24.13
CA GLY A 217 -14.33 20.47 -23.18
C GLY A 217 -15.52 20.78 -22.25
N ILE A 218 -15.62 20.00 -21.17
CA ILE A 218 -16.67 20.11 -20.15
C ILE A 218 -16.06 19.93 -18.77
N THR A 219 -16.58 20.61 -17.75
CA THR A 219 -16.16 20.45 -16.35
C THR A 219 -17.14 19.58 -15.58
N LEU A 220 -16.63 18.56 -14.90
CA LEU A 220 -17.40 17.61 -14.09
C LEU A 220 -16.94 17.69 -12.63
N VAL A 221 -17.88 17.74 -11.68
CA VAL A 221 -17.59 17.58 -10.24
C VAL A 221 -17.53 16.11 -9.87
N THR A 222 -16.49 15.71 -9.14
CA THR A 222 -16.27 14.31 -8.75
C THR A 222 -15.50 14.22 -7.44
N PRO A 223 -16.16 14.00 -6.29
CA PRO A 223 -15.47 13.62 -5.06
C PRO A 223 -15.12 12.12 -5.08
N TRP A 224 -14.18 11.70 -4.22
CA TRP A 224 -13.73 10.30 -4.17
C TRP A 224 -14.46 9.45 -3.11
N PHE A 225 -14.52 8.14 -3.31
CA PHE A 225 -15.17 7.21 -2.38
C PHE A 225 -14.24 6.10 -1.93
N VAL A 226 -14.27 5.83 -0.63
CA VAL A 226 -13.51 4.79 0.05
C VAL A 226 -14.50 3.80 0.68
N PRO A 227 -14.28 2.48 0.59
CA PRO A 227 -15.13 1.51 1.29
C PRO A 227 -15.04 1.67 2.80
N TYR A 228 -16.18 1.75 3.48
CA TYR A 228 -16.25 1.87 4.93
C TYR A 228 -15.69 0.63 5.66
N THR A 229 -15.78 -0.55 5.03
CA THR A 229 -15.07 -1.75 5.48
C THR A 229 -14.56 -2.56 4.28
N ALA A 230 -13.62 -3.48 4.51
CA ALA A 230 -13.16 -4.44 3.50
C ALA A 230 -14.19 -5.53 3.12
N ARG A 231 -15.44 -5.46 3.60
CA ARG A 231 -16.51 -6.39 3.19
C ARG A 231 -16.89 -6.14 1.74
N GLY A 232 -17.05 -7.21 0.96
CA GLY A 232 -17.43 -7.11 -0.46
C GLY A 232 -18.67 -6.24 -0.72
N VAL A 233 -19.67 -6.27 0.17
CA VAL A 233 -20.87 -5.42 0.07
C VAL A 233 -20.58 -3.91 0.13
N ASP A 234 -19.53 -3.49 0.84
CA ASP A 234 -19.11 -2.09 0.99
C ASP A 234 -18.10 -1.67 -0.09
N VAL A 235 -17.28 -2.62 -0.58
CA VAL A 235 -16.45 -2.42 -1.78
C VAL A 235 -17.35 -2.27 -3.02
N ASP A 236 -18.37 -3.12 -3.14
CA ASP A 236 -19.40 -2.97 -4.16
C ASP A 236 -20.29 -1.75 -3.88
N ALA A 237 -20.48 -1.31 -2.63
CA ALA A 237 -21.12 -0.02 -2.35
C ALA A 237 -20.27 1.15 -2.85
N THR A 238 -18.95 1.05 -2.72
CA THR A 238 -18.00 2.05 -3.25
C THR A 238 -18.06 2.10 -4.77
N GLN A 239 -18.01 0.94 -5.45
CA GLN A 239 -18.21 0.91 -6.91
C GLN A 239 -19.62 1.38 -7.28
N ARG A 240 -20.66 1.03 -6.52
CA ARG A 240 -22.02 1.55 -6.72
C ARG A 240 -22.12 3.06 -6.49
N VAL A 241 -21.30 3.71 -5.66
CA VAL A 241 -21.41 5.17 -5.41
C VAL A 241 -20.41 5.99 -6.25
N LEU A 242 -19.27 5.41 -6.66
CA LEU A 242 -18.44 5.91 -7.77
C LEU A 242 -19.17 5.85 -9.12
N ASP A 243 -20.10 4.90 -9.24
CA ASP A 243 -21.18 4.99 -10.22
C ASP A 243 -22.17 6.09 -9.79
N PHE A 244 -22.87 5.91 -8.66
CA PHE A 244 -24.04 6.72 -8.24
C PHE A 244 -23.71 8.16 -7.69
N MET A 245 -24.08 8.53 -6.45
CA MET A 245 -24.21 9.91 -5.88
C MET A 245 -25.34 10.86 -6.37
N TYR A 246 -26.01 11.63 -5.49
CA TYR A 246 -26.44 11.42 -4.10
C TYR A 246 -27.62 12.40 -3.78
N GLY A 247 -28.50 12.06 -2.84
CA GLY A 247 -29.66 12.87 -2.41
C GLY A 247 -30.70 12.00 -1.69
N TRP A 248 -31.35 12.48 -0.62
CA TRP A 248 -32.02 11.60 0.36
C TRP A 248 -33.54 11.80 0.50
N LEU A 249 -34.18 10.75 1.06
CA LEU A 249 -35.61 10.54 1.36
C LEU A 249 -36.55 10.02 0.24
N VAL A 250 -37.25 8.94 0.59
CA VAL A 250 -38.39 8.26 -0.08
C VAL A 250 -38.11 7.51 -1.41
N THR A 251 -37.84 6.21 -1.26
CA THR A 251 -38.05 5.10 -2.22
C THR A 251 -37.36 5.08 -3.59
N LYS A 252 -36.62 3.97 -3.81
CA LYS A 252 -36.35 3.30 -5.11
C LYS A 252 -35.54 4.05 -6.19
N TYR A 253 -34.40 3.44 -6.51
CA TYR A 253 -33.46 3.72 -7.61
C TYR A 253 -32.56 4.95 -7.42
N SER A 254 -31.26 4.77 -7.70
CA SER A 254 -30.15 5.64 -7.28
C SER A 254 -29.79 6.74 -8.30
N THR A 255 -29.07 7.79 -7.87
CA THR A 255 -28.65 8.99 -8.64
C THR A 255 -27.16 8.94 -9.06
N ASN A 256 -26.76 9.27 -10.30
CA ASN A 256 -25.47 8.83 -10.88
C ASN A 256 -24.68 9.94 -11.61
N LEU A 257 -23.36 10.10 -11.38
CA LEU A 257 -22.57 11.22 -11.96
C LEU A 257 -21.42 10.87 -12.92
N PHE A 258 -20.18 10.60 -12.48
CA PHE A 258 -19.00 10.78 -13.35
C PHE A 258 -19.11 9.98 -14.66
N LEU A 259 -19.65 8.77 -14.55
CA LEU A 259 -19.97 7.89 -15.67
C LEU A 259 -21.16 8.35 -16.52
N MET A 260 -22.15 9.05 -15.96
CA MET A 260 -23.30 9.60 -16.69
C MET A 260 -22.89 10.61 -17.78
N PHE A 261 -21.76 11.30 -17.62
CA PHE A 261 -21.18 12.14 -18.67
C PHE A 261 -20.03 11.42 -19.42
N MET A 262 -19.08 10.80 -18.71
CA MET A 262 -17.92 10.21 -19.37
C MET A 262 -18.23 9.00 -20.26
N ASP A 263 -19.19 8.13 -19.92
CA ASP A 263 -19.54 7.01 -20.80
C ASP A 263 -20.22 7.50 -22.11
N PRO A 264 -21.21 8.41 -22.10
CA PRO A 264 -21.70 9.01 -23.35
C PRO A 264 -20.61 9.69 -24.17
N LEU A 265 -19.74 10.50 -23.54
CA LEU A 265 -18.68 11.23 -24.23
C LEU A 265 -17.60 10.31 -24.83
N THR A 266 -17.36 9.13 -24.26
CA THR A 266 -16.33 8.18 -24.75
C THR A 266 -16.89 7.05 -25.62
N ARG A 267 -18.13 6.62 -25.37
CA ARG A 267 -18.74 5.42 -25.98
C ARG A 267 -19.94 5.72 -26.87
N GLY A 268 -20.64 6.84 -26.62
CA GLY A 268 -21.88 7.26 -27.29
C GLY A 268 -23.16 6.87 -26.55
N ASP A 269 -23.10 6.24 -25.37
CA ASP A 269 -24.29 5.84 -24.60
C ASP A 269 -24.05 5.86 -23.08
N TYR A 270 -25.13 5.89 -22.31
CA TYR A 270 -25.11 5.83 -20.85
C TYR A 270 -24.52 4.52 -20.29
N PRO A 271 -24.02 4.53 -19.04
CA PRO A 271 -23.54 3.32 -18.37
C PRO A 271 -24.63 2.24 -18.29
N GLN A 272 -24.24 1.00 -18.57
CA GLN A 272 -25.17 -0.14 -18.50
C GLN A 272 -25.78 -0.33 -17.09
N SER A 273 -25.04 0.03 -16.03
CA SER A 273 -25.56 0.05 -14.65
C SER A 273 -26.76 1.00 -14.51
N MET A 274 -26.64 2.24 -15.00
CA MET A 274 -27.75 3.21 -15.00
C MET A 274 -28.96 2.70 -15.79
N ARG A 275 -28.75 2.15 -17.00
CA ARG A 275 -29.85 1.57 -17.81
C ARG A 275 -30.60 0.46 -17.06
N THR A 276 -29.88 -0.44 -16.40
CA THR A 276 -30.48 -1.55 -15.63
C THR A 276 -31.26 -1.06 -14.40
N TYR A 277 -30.79 -0.04 -13.67
CA TYR A 277 -31.45 0.43 -12.45
C TYR A 277 -32.55 1.48 -12.69
N LEU A 278 -32.44 2.34 -13.70
CA LEU A 278 -33.41 3.42 -13.95
C LEU A 278 -34.50 3.03 -14.96
N GLY A 279 -34.22 2.07 -15.86
CA GLY A 279 -35.16 1.63 -16.88
C GLY A 279 -35.69 2.80 -17.71
N HIS A 280 -37.01 2.92 -17.80
CA HIS A 280 -37.70 3.96 -18.57
C HIS A 280 -37.52 5.40 -18.03
N ARG A 281 -36.99 5.59 -16.82
CA ARG A 281 -36.72 6.92 -16.25
C ARG A 281 -35.48 7.59 -16.85
N LEU A 282 -34.63 6.81 -17.54
CA LEU A 282 -33.43 7.31 -18.21
C LEU A 282 -33.70 7.45 -19.72
N PRO A 283 -33.59 8.67 -20.29
CA PRO A 283 -33.69 8.86 -21.74
C PRO A 283 -32.67 8.01 -22.50
N SER A 284 -32.99 7.63 -23.74
CA SER A 284 -32.09 6.85 -24.59
C SER A 284 -31.61 7.65 -25.78
N PHE A 285 -30.30 7.66 -26.01
CA PHE A 285 -29.73 8.22 -27.23
C PHE A 285 -30.26 7.45 -28.46
N THR A 286 -30.71 8.19 -29.48
CA THR A 286 -30.87 7.63 -30.82
C THR A 286 -29.49 7.28 -31.40
N LYS A 287 -29.42 6.49 -32.48
CA LYS A 287 -28.14 6.22 -33.14
C LYS A 287 -27.42 7.52 -33.55
N GLU A 288 -28.17 8.46 -34.11
CA GLU A 288 -27.68 9.79 -34.51
C GLU A 288 -27.15 10.59 -33.32
N HIS A 289 -27.89 10.64 -32.21
CA HIS A 289 -27.41 11.32 -30.99
C HIS A 289 -26.17 10.62 -30.41
N SER A 290 -26.10 9.29 -30.47
CA SER A 290 -24.96 8.49 -30.01
C SER A 290 -23.69 8.81 -30.80
N GLU A 291 -23.79 8.87 -32.13
CA GLU A 291 -22.70 9.26 -33.02
C GLU A 291 -22.33 10.75 -32.86
N MET A 292 -23.31 11.63 -32.62
CA MET A 292 -23.08 13.05 -32.33
C MET A 292 -22.29 13.27 -31.04
N VAL A 293 -22.66 12.61 -29.93
CA VAL A 293 -22.06 12.80 -28.59
C VAL A 293 -20.69 12.11 -28.45
N LYS A 294 -20.43 11.03 -29.18
CA LYS A 294 -19.19 10.27 -29.03
C LYS A 294 -17.94 11.05 -29.49
N GLY A 295 -17.03 11.30 -28.55
CA GLY A 295 -15.75 11.97 -28.79
C GLY A 295 -15.80 13.50 -28.76
N THR A 296 -16.83 14.13 -28.16
CA THR A 296 -16.99 15.59 -28.16
C THR A 296 -16.17 16.31 -27.07
N TYR A 297 -14.88 16.00 -26.93
CA TYR A 297 -14.00 16.74 -26.03
C TYR A 297 -12.53 16.71 -26.49
N ASP A 298 -11.82 17.82 -26.28
CA ASP A 298 -10.35 17.88 -26.34
C ASP A 298 -9.72 17.64 -24.97
N PHE A 299 -10.44 17.98 -23.90
CA PHE A 299 -10.02 17.84 -22.51
C PHE A 299 -11.23 17.65 -21.58
N ILE A 300 -10.97 17.09 -20.40
CA ILE A 300 -11.94 17.01 -19.30
C ILE A 300 -11.51 17.99 -18.20
N GLY A 301 -12.42 18.87 -17.79
CA GLY A 301 -12.29 19.64 -16.57
C GLY A 301 -12.75 18.82 -15.37
N ILE A 302 -11.97 18.79 -14.30
CA ILE A 302 -12.34 18.15 -13.03
C ILE A 302 -12.46 19.21 -11.94
N ASN A 303 -13.58 19.16 -11.23
CA ASN A 303 -13.80 19.88 -9.97
C ASN A 303 -13.77 18.88 -8.81
N TYR A 304 -12.90 19.12 -7.84
CA TYR A 304 -12.65 18.21 -6.70
C TYR A 304 -12.62 18.99 -5.39
N TYR A 305 -13.40 18.56 -4.40
CA TYR A 305 -13.53 19.26 -3.12
C TYR A 305 -13.29 18.35 -1.91
N ASN A 306 -13.88 17.14 -1.92
CA ASN A 306 -13.90 16.26 -0.75
C ASN A 306 -13.89 14.77 -1.15
N ALA A 307 -13.84 13.90 -0.15
CA ALA A 307 -14.04 12.46 -0.30
C ALA A 307 -15.04 11.93 0.74
N PHE A 308 -15.45 10.67 0.60
CA PHE A 308 -16.54 10.06 1.37
C PHE A 308 -16.28 8.59 1.70
N TYR A 309 -16.90 8.10 2.77
CA TYR A 309 -17.07 6.65 2.97
C TYR A 309 -18.36 6.12 2.32
N ALA A 310 -18.28 4.95 1.68
CA ALA A 310 -19.42 4.20 1.17
C ALA A 310 -19.70 2.94 2.03
N LEU A 311 -20.96 2.76 2.45
CA LEU A 311 -21.42 1.71 3.36
C LEU A 311 -22.78 1.16 2.90
N GLN A 312 -22.96 -0.16 2.98
CA GLN A 312 -24.25 -0.82 2.82
C GLN A 312 -24.94 -1.03 4.18
N LEU A 313 -26.12 -0.44 4.37
CA LEU A 313 -26.98 -0.62 5.56
C LEU A 313 -28.29 -1.37 5.21
N PRO A 314 -28.99 -2.00 6.19
CA PRO A 314 -30.18 -2.80 5.94
C PRO A 314 -31.37 -1.99 5.41
N ASP A 315 -31.55 -0.78 5.93
CA ASP A 315 -32.41 0.26 5.35
C ASP A 315 -31.86 1.63 5.76
N SER A 316 -31.94 2.61 4.85
CA SER A 316 -31.26 3.92 4.90
C SER A 316 -29.71 3.87 4.99
N GLY A 317 -29.02 4.36 3.95
CA GLY A 317 -27.56 4.51 3.94
C GLY A 317 -27.11 5.88 4.43
N GLY A 318 -26.05 5.93 5.24
CA GLY A 318 -25.38 7.17 5.67
C GLY A 318 -23.92 7.19 5.23
N THR A 319 -23.42 8.37 4.87
CA THR A 319 -22.04 8.61 4.42
C THR A 319 -21.38 9.70 5.27
N SER A 320 -20.15 9.50 5.71
CA SER A 320 -19.34 10.53 6.38
C SER A 320 -18.30 11.14 5.44
N PHE A 321 -18.04 12.43 5.63
CA PHE A 321 -17.22 13.29 4.76
C PHE A 321 -15.74 13.33 5.19
N PHE A 322 -14.86 13.54 4.21
CA PHE A 322 -13.48 14.02 4.38
C PHE A 322 -13.34 15.36 3.66
N TYR A 323 -13.14 16.46 4.39
CA TYR A 323 -12.89 17.78 3.79
C TYR A 323 -11.50 17.88 3.16
N ILE A 324 -10.50 17.15 3.68
CA ILE A 324 -9.14 17.10 3.12
C ILE A 324 -8.75 15.64 2.83
N TYR A 325 -8.71 15.26 1.55
CA TYR A 325 -8.25 13.92 1.13
C TYR A 325 -7.51 13.96 -0.22
N PRO A 326 -6.20 14.31 -0.23
CA PRO A 326 -5.41 14.45 -1.47
C PRO A 326 -5.22 13.13 -2.24
N GLN A 327 -5.24 11.99 -1.53
CA GLN A 327 -5.14 10.66 -2.15
C GLN A 327 -6.31 10.40 -3.10
N GLY A 328 -7.53 10.86 -2.79
CA GLY A 328 -8.69 10.66 -3.65
C GLY A 328 -8.62 11.42 -4.97
N LEU A 329 -7.92 12.56 -5.02
CA LEU A 329 -7.62 13.27 -6.27
C LEU A 329 -6.61 12.46 -7.11
N LEU A 330 -5.59 11.88 -6.49
CA LEU A 330 -4.64 10.98 -7.17
C LEU A 330 -5.35 9.71 -7.68
N ASP A 331 -6.20 9.08 -6.88
CA ASP A 331 -6.96 7.88 -7.25
C ASP A 331 -7.96 8.18 -8.37
N LEU A 332 -8.67 9.31 -8.31
CA LEU A 332 -9.55 9.81 -9.37
C LEU A 332 -8.80 10.02 -10.69
N LEU A 333 -7.61 10.62 -10.65
CA LEU A 333 -6.77 10.81 -11.84
C LEU A 333 -6.29 9.47 -12.41
N GLN A 334 -5.88 8.53 -11.56
CA GLN A 334 -5.50 7.17 -11.98
C GLN A 334 -6.69 6.38 -12.56
N TYR A 335 -7.86 6.45 -11.92
CA TYR A 335 -9.10 5.85 -12.40
C TYR A 335 -9.52 6.44 -13.75
N THR A 336 -9.44 7.75 -13.91
CA THR A 336 -9.74 8.44 -15.18
C THR A 336 -8.78 8.03 -16.29
N ARG A 337 -7.46 7.98 -15.98
CA ARG A 337 -6.42 7.45 -16.88
C ARG A 337 -6.75 6.04 -17.35
N ASN A 338 -6.98 5.14 -16.39
CA ASN A 338 -7.13 3.71 -16.65
C ASN A 338 -8.48 3.37 -17.33
N LYS A 339 -9.56 4.12 -17.06
CA LYS A 339 -10.93 3.80 -17.54
C LYS A 339 -11.33 4.47 -18.87
N TYR A 340 -10.71 5.61 -19.21
CA TYR A 340 -11.09 6.41 -20.40
C TYR A 340 -9.93 6.72 -21.34
N ASN A 341 -8.89 5.87 -21.35
CA ASN A 341 -7.73 5.97 -22.26
C ASN A 341 -6.94 7.29 -22.11
N ASN A 342 -6.64 7.67 -20.86
CA ASN A 342 -5.79 8.82 -20.51
C ASN A 342 -6.11 10.14 -21.24
N PRO A 343 -7.33 10.69 -21.09
CA PRO A 343 -7.69 11.96 -21.69
C PRO A 343 -6.88 13.12 -21.08
N PRO A 344 -6.66 14.24 -21.80
CA PRO A 344 -6.12 15.45 -21.20
C PRO A 344 -7.05 15.98 -20.10
N ILE A 345 -6.51 16.25 -18.91
CA ILE A 345 -7.26 16.71 -17.75
C ILE A 345 -6.76 18.08 -17.30
N TYR A 346 -7.69 18.97 -16.98
CA TYR A 346 -7.43 20.19 -16.22
C TYR A 346 -8.19 20.10 -14.89
N ILE A 347 -7.53 20.39 -13.77
CA ILE A 347 -8.25 20.69 -12.53
C ILE A 347 -8.80 22.10 -12.68
N THR A 348 -10.12 22.23 -12.80
CA THR A 348 -10.80 23.51 -13.11
C THR A 348 -11.32 24.22 -11.87
N GLU A 349 -11.41 23.53 -10.73
CA GLU A 349 -11.81 24.06 -9.41
C GLU A 349 -11.37 23.06 -8.33
N ASN A 350 -10.74 23.53 -7.25
CA ASN A 350 -10.30 22.70 -6.12
C ASN A 350 -10.00 23.58 -4.90
N ASP A 351 -10.81 23.48 -3.84
CA ASP A 351 -10.56 24.01 -2.50
C ASP A 351 -11.52 23.31 -1.50
N ASP A 352 -11.50 23.68 -0.22
CA ASP A 352 -12.47 23.18 0.77
C ASP A 352 -13.91 23.71 0.52
N PHE A 353 -14.92 22.89 0.80
CA PHE A 353 -16.34 23.14 0.50
C PHE A 353 -17.24 23.02 1.74
N GLU A 354 -17.53 24.14 2.38
CA GLU A 354 -18.56 24.25 3.43
C GLU A 354 -19.96 24.50 2.83
N TRP A 355 -20.96 23.76 3.29
CA TRP A 355 -22.36 23.96 2.89
C TRP A 355 -23.01 25.16 3.61
N GLY A 356 -23.16 26.28 2.92
CA GLY A 356 -23.92 27.43 3.44
C GLY A 356 -24.25 28.47 2.37
N GLY A 357 -25.47 28.40 1.82
CA GLY A 357 -25.92 29.30 0.74
C GLY A 357 -26.02 30.78 1.14
N GLY A 358 -25.77 31.68 0.19
CA GLY A 358 -25.64 33.11 0.42
C GLY A 358 -24.19 33.53 0.74
N PHE A 359 -23.99 34.66 1.40
CA PHE A 359 -22.67 35.21 1.73
C PHE A 359 -22.12 34.74 3.09
N LYS A 360 -22.72 33.67 3.65
CA LYS A 360 -22.27 33.02 4.90
C LYS A 360 -20.92 32.31 4.76
N VAL A 361 -20.65 31.72 3.59
CA VAL A 361 -19.40 31.01 3.28
C VAL A 361 -18.58 31.82 2.27
N ARG A 362 -17.25 31.71 2.30
CA ARG A 362 -16.34 32.63 1.58
C ARG A 362 -15.11 31.94 0.98
N PHE A 363 -15.28 31.26 -0.15
CA PHE A 363 -14.22 30.48 -0.82
C PHE A 363 -13.05 31.32 -1.37
N GLY A 364 -13.33 32.44 -2.05
CA GLY A 364 -12.33 33.17 -2.86
C GLY A 364 -11.02 33.53 -2.14
N LEU A 365 -9.89 33.55 -2.88
CA LEU A 365 -8.55 33.86 -2.33
C LEU A 365 -8.42 35.30 -1.76
N HIS A 366 -9.34 36.20 -2.13
CA HIS A 366 -9.50 37.52 -1.51
C HIS A 366 -10.73 37.55 -0.58
N TYR A 367 -10.70 38.39 0.45
CA TYR A 367 -11.89 38.73 1.23
C TYR A 367 -12.52 40.00 0.63
N VAL A 368 -13.81 39.94 0.29
CA VAL A 368 -14.60 41.09 -0.19
C VAL A 368 -15.49 41.60 0.93
N ASP A 369 -15.37 42.88 1.28
CA ASP A 369 -16.22 43.47 2.31
C ASP A 369 -17.56 43.97 1.73
N PHE A 370 -18.62 43.19 1.98
CA PHE A 370 -19.99 43.51 1.56
C PHE A 370 -20.63 44.68 2.34
N LYS A 371 -19.94 45.27 3.31
CA LYS A 371 -20.38 46.45 4.08
C LYS A 371 -19.53 47.69 3.77
N ASP A 372 -18.23 47.54 3.55
CA ASP A 372 -17.36 48.64 3.08
C ASP A 372 -16.98 48.50 1.59
N LYS A 373 -17.89 49.02 0.75
CA LYS A 373 -17.65 49.38 -0.67
C LYS A 373 -17.08 48.25 -1.56
N LEU A 374 -17.32 46.99 -1.19
CA LEU A 374 -16.82 45.81 -1.91
C LEU A 374 -15.28 45.79 -2.01
N THR A 375 -14.61 46.32 -0.99
CA THR A 375 -13.14 46.38 -0.93
C THR A 375 -12.54 44.96 -0.89
N ARG A 376 -11.52 44.71 -1.73
CA ARG A 376 -10.79 43.44 -1.80
C ARG A 376 -9.56 43.44 -0.88
N HIS A 377 -9.54 42.53 0.08
CA HIS A 377 -8.43 42.33 1.03
C HIS A 377 -7.71 41.00 0.76
N TRP A 378 -6.40 40.98 0.95
CA TRP A 378 -5.57 39.80 0.72
C TRP A 378 -5.75 38.78 1.86
N LYS A 379 -6.24 37.56 1.57
CA LYS A 379 -6.18 36.46 2.55
C LYS A 379 -4.77 35.83 2.56
N LYS A 380 -4.46 35.12 3.65
CA LYS A 380 -3.24 34.29 3.76
C LYS A 380 -3.10 33.28 2.61
N SER A 381 -4.19 32.74 2.08
CA SER A 381 -4.19 31.84 0.92
C SER A 381 -3.71 32.53 -0.36
N ALA A 382 -4.17 33.76 -0.67
CA ALA A 382 -3.63 34.53 -1.80
C ALA A 382 -2.13 34.81 -1.66
N CYS A 383 -1.65 35.14 -0.44
CA CYS A 383 -0.23 35.33 -0.17
C CYS A 383 0.57 34.05 -0.45
N TRP A 384 0.15 32.92 0.15
CA TRP A 384 0.81 31.62 -0.05
C TRP A 384 0.84 31.19 -1.52
N TYR A 385 -0.24 31.41 -2.26
CA TYR A 385 -0.34 31.09 -3.69
C TYR A 385 0.55 31.98 -4.56
N THR A 386 0.65 33.27 -4.22
CA THR A 386 1.57 34.24 -4.86
C THR A 386 3.04 33.88 -4.62
N ASP A 387 3.37 33.39 -3.43
CA ASP A 387 4.71 32.88 -3.11
C ASP A 387 5.00 31.55 -3.81
N PHE A 388 4.01 30.66 -3.94
CA PHE A 388 4.11 29.40 -4.69
C PHE A 388 4.40 29.66 -6.18
N LEU A 389 3.79 30.70 -6.76
CA LEU A 389 4.07 31.20 -8.11
C LEU A 389 5.36 32.05 -8.20
N GLY A 390 6.13 32.15 -7.11
CA GLY A 390 7.44 32.79 -7.09
C GLY A 390 7.43 34.32 -7.24
N LYS A 391 6.30 34.99 -6.99
CA LYS A 391 6.18 36.46 -7.09
C LYS A 391 6.44 37.21 -5.78
N CYS A 392 6.43 36.49 -4.65
CA CYS A 392 6.78 36.90 -3.29
C CYS A 392 6.35 38.33 -2.88
N MET A 393 5.19 38.43 -2.23
CA MET A 393 4.59 39.70 -1.83
C MET A 393 4.59 39.90 -0.31
N LYS A 394 4.95 41.12 0.14
CA LYS A 394 4.71 41.55 1.52
C LYS A 394 3.21 41.80 1.75
N CYS A 395 2.51 40.81 2.29
CA CYS A 395 1.11 40.95 2.66
C CYS A 395 0.93 41.77 3.96
N ILE A 396 0.11 42.83 3.86
CA ILE A 396 -0.55 43.65 4.90
C ILE A 396 0.36 44.15 6.07
N PRO A 397 0.54 45.48 6.22
CA PRO A 397 1.19 46.04 7.41
C PRO A 397 0.42 45.70 8.70
N GLY A 398 1.09 45.05 9.65
CA GLY A 398 0.54 44.72 10.98
C GLY A 398 0.85 43.31 11.46
N THR A 399 1.07 42.35 10.56
CA THR A 399 1.47 40.97 10.94
C THR A 399 2.98 40.78 10.80
N THR A 400 3.68 40.67 11.92
CA THR A 400 5.11 40.33 11.98
C THR A 400 5.34 38.84 11.71
N GLY A 401 5.65 38.47 10.48
CA GLY A 401 6.02 37.10 10.09
C GLY A 401 5.83 36.85 8.60
N GLY A 402 6.90 36.99 7.82
CA GLY A 402 6.85 36.89 6.36
C GLY A 402 8.04 37.56 5.67
N SER A 403 9.26 37.07 5.92
CA SER A 403 10.41 37.37 5.08
C SER A 403 10.28 36.65 3.73
N CYS A 404 10.59 37.35 2.64
CA CYS A 404 10.70 36.73 1.31
C CYS A 404 12.02 35.94 1.19
N ASP A 405 12.10 34.82 1.90
CA ASP A 405 13.24 33.90 1.80
C ASP A 405 12.97 32.83 0.72
N LEU A 406 13.66 32.98 -0.41
CA LEU A 406 13.62 32.04 -1.53
C LEU A 406 14.47 30.78 -1.31
N GLY A 407 15.19 30.68 -0.18
CA GLY A 407 16.03 29.54 0.18
C GLY A 407 15.24 28.27 0.51
N GLU A 408 14.22 28.37 1.38
CA GLU A 408 13.51 27.19 1.90
C GLU A 408 12.70 26.44 0.82
N ARG A 409 12.09 27.16 -0.12
CA ARG A 409 11.10 26.58 -1.05
C ARG A 409 11.68 25.76 -2.22
N ARG A 410 13.00 25.58 -2.32
CA ARG A 410 13.59 24.67 -3.35
C ARG A 410 13.25 23.19 -3.15
N MET A 411 12.81 22.76 -1.96
CA MET A 411 12.56 21.34 -1.66
C MET A 411 11.41 20.67 -2.43
N LEU A 412 10.43 21.42 -2.96
CA LEU A 412 9.23 20.84 -3.60
C LEU A 412 9.25 20.78 -5.14
N LEU A 413 10.26 21.37 -5.80
CA LEU A 413 10.30 21.51 -7.27
C LEU A 413 11.44 20.75 -7.98
N VAL A 414 12.19 19.91 -7.26
CA VAL A 414 13.30 19.11 -7.83
C VAL A 414 12.82 17.82 -8.50
N GLN A 415 11.60 17.34 -8.21
CA GLN A 415 11.08 16.06 -8.73
C GLN A 415 10.63 16.05 -10.21
N SER A 416 10.64 17.19 -10.93
CA SER A 416 9.97 17.30 -12.25
C SER A 416 10.80 17.85 -13.41
N LYS A 417 12.12 18.08 -13.26
CA LYS A 417 13.00 18.50 -14.38
C LYS A 417 13.96 17.40 -14.82
N GLN A 418 13.64 16.78 -15.96
CA GLN A 418 14.68 16.25 -16.84
C GLN A 418 15.57 17.42 -17.29
N LEU A 419 16.89 17.25 -17.18
CA LEU A 419 17.89 18.10 -17.83
C LEU A 419 18.75 17.22 -18.75
N PRO A 420 19.00 17.63 -20.01
CA PRO A 420 19.70 16.80 -20.99
C PRO A 420 21.21 16.80 -20.74
N GLY A 421 21.85 15.62 -20.66
CA GLY A 421 23.29 15.51 -20.36
C GLY A 421 23.93 14.12 -20.45
N TRP A 422 23.28 13.14 -21.10
CA TRP A 422 23.74 11.74 -21.11
C TRP A 422 24.77 11.42 -22.21
N VAL A 423 26.02 11.88 -22.05
CA VAL A 423 27.13 11.55 -22.99
C VAL A 423 28.47 11.18 -22.31
N HIS A 424 28.68 11.42 -21.00
CA HIS A 424 30.03 11.41 -20.41
C HIS A 424 30.25 10.60 -19.12
N LEU A 425 29.41 9.59 -18.83
CA LEU A 425 29.53 8.75 -17.61
C LEU A 425 29.58 7.24 -17.92
N ARG A 426 30.47 6.81 -18.83
CA ARG A 426 30.69 5.39 -19.17
C ARG A 426 31.99 4.78 -18.60
N ASN A 427 32.89 5.60 -18.06
CA ASN A 427 34.27 5.21 -17.71
C ASN A 427 34.64 5.39 -16.21
N LEU A 428 33.68 5.28 -15.29
CA LEU A 428 33.92 5.34 -13.83
C LEU A 428 33.35 4.09 -13.13
N LEU A 429 33.86 2.94 -13.56
CA LEU A 429 33.96 1.74 -12.75
C LEU A 429 35.32 1.73 -12.01
N PHE A 430 35.42 0.90 -10.97
CA PHE A 430 36.51 0.80 -10.00
C PHE A 430 36.56 1.87 -8.89
N ILE A 431 36.93 1.40 -7.68
CA ILE A 431 37.08 2.12 -6.41
C ILE A 431 35.75 2.59 -5.76
N LEU A 432 35.21 1.75 -4.86
CA LEU A 432 34.25 2.14 -3.82
C LEU A 432 34.86 1.81 -2.43
N PRO A 433 34.84 2.73 -1.45
CA PRO A 433 35.20 2.44 -0.07
C PRO A 433 34.09 1.70 0.70
N VAL A 434 34.45 1.08 1.82
CA VAL A 434 33.51 0.40 2.73
C VAL A 434 32.66 1.43 3.50
N TYR A 435 31.36 1.15 3.64
CA TYR A 435 30.41 1.90 4.46
C TYR A 435 29.89 1.02 5.59
N ALA A 436 29.80 1.58 6.81
CA ALA A 436 29.41 0.85 8.02
C ALA A 436 27.93 1.03 8.36
N PHE A 437 27.24 -0.07 8.72
CA PHE A 437 25.86 -0.08 9.23
C PHE A 437 25.81 -0.42 10.71
N LEU A 438 24.87 0.22 11.42
CA LEU A 438 24.98 0.46 12.86
C LEU A 438 23.64 0.28 13.59
N ILE A 439 23.14 -0.96 13.69
CA ILE A 439 21.83 -1.26 14.33
C ILE A 439 21.88 -2.53 15.20
N GLN A 440 22.15 -2.36 16.49
CA GLN A 440 21.48 -3.15 17.53
C GLN A 440 21.44 -2.33 18.82
N PHE A 441 20.38 -2.48 19.61
CA PHE A 441 20.23 -1.87 20.93
C PHE A 441 20.24 -2.97 22.00
N ALA A 442 21.12 -2.87 22.98
CA ALA A 442 21.06 -3.66 24.21
C ALA A 442 20.94 -2.72 25.43
N ALA A 443 19.96 -2.98 26.29
CA ALA A 443 19.87 -2.41 27.63
C ALA A 443 20.35 -3.47 28.63
N LEU A 444 21.26 -3.14 29.54
CA LEU A 444 21.80 -4.16 30.45
C LEU A 444 20.74 -4.71 31.42
N ALA A 445 19.79 -3.90 31.88
CA ALA A 445 18.64 -4.39 32.66
C ALA A 445 17.70 -5.34 31.89
N GLN A 446 17.89 -5.50 30.57
CA GLN A 446 17.14 -6.43 29.71
C GLN A 446 17.99 -7.63 29.23
N SER A 447 19.33 -7.56 29.35
CA SER A 447 20.22 -8.54 28.70
C SER A 447 21.46 -8.96 29.50
N GLU A 448 21.91 -8.19 30.50
CA GLU A 448 23.15 -8.47 31.25
C GLU A 448 23.02 -9.70 32.14
N GLY A 449 21.95 -9.76 32.94
CA GLY A 449 21.81 -10.74 34.01
C GLY A 449 22.84 -10.54 35.12
N ALA A 450 23.18 -11.65 35.79
CA ALA A 450 24.21 -11.71 36.83
C ALA A 450 24.04 -10.59 37.90
N ALA A 451 22.78 -10.35 38.30
CA ALA A 451 22.40 -9.14 39.07
C ALA A 451 23.07 -9.05 40.45
N MET A 452 23.36 -10.20 41.06
CA MET A 452 23.99 -10.34 42.39
C MET A 452 25.46 -10.82 42.30
N GLU A 453 26.04 -10.86 41.10
CA GLU A 453 27.36 -11.45 40.86
C GLU A 453 28.40 -10.39 40.45
N GLY A 454 29.68 -10.77 40.55
CA GLY A 454 30.80 -9.95 40.12
C GLY A 454 30.88 -8.57 40.80
N GLY A 455 30.54 -8.51 42.09
CA GLY A 455 30.58 -7.30 42.92
C GLY A 455 29.49 -6.24 42.62
N ARG A 456 28.49 -6.53 41.78
CA ARG A 456 27.40 -5.59 41.46
C ARG A 456 26.50 -5.33 42.67
N GLY A 457 26.15 -4.06 42.89
CA GLY A 457 25.11 -3.64 43.84
C GLY A 457 23.70 -3.68 43.23
N PRO A 458 22.64 -3.60 44.05
CA PRO A 458 21.28 -3.54 43.54
C PRO A 458 21.00 -2.21 42.81
N SER A 459 20.33 -2.32 41.66
CA SER A 459 19.67 -1.22 40.95
C SER A 459 18.20 -1.08 41.39
N ILE A 460 17.60 0.07 41.08
CA ILE A 460 16.16 0.29 41.28
C ILE A 460 15.28 -0.70 40.48
N TRP A 461 15.78 -1.29 39.39
CA TRP A 461 15.03 -2.28 38.60
C TRP A 461 15.03 -3.67 39.24
N ASP A 462 16.13 -4.06 39.88
CA ASP A 462 16.17 -5.32 40.63
C ASP A 462 15.17 -5.24 41.79
N ILE A 463 15.24 -4.18 42.60
CA ILE A 463 14.30 -3.97 43.72
C ILE A 463 12.85 -3.83 43.23
N PHE A 464 12.60 -3.10 42.14
CA PHE A 464 11.25 -2.96 41.58
C PHE A 464 10.66 -4.29 41.09
N THR A 465 11.44 -5.12 40.37
CA THR A 465 10.93 -6.41 39.86
C THR A 465 10.71 -7.43 40.97
N HIS A 466 11.59 -7.47 41.98
CA HIS A 466 11.42 -8.34 43.16
C HIS A 466 10.27 -7.88 44.08
N ALA A 467 10.14 -6.58 44.36
CA ALA A 467 9.13 -6.05 45.29
C ALA A 467 7.73 -5.82 44.65
N HIS A 468 7.68 -5.61 43.33
CA HIS A 468 6.45 -5.33 42.57
C HIS A 468 6.32 -6.27 41.36
N SER A 469 6.53 -7.57 41.57
CA SER A 469 6.33 -8.61 40.54
C SER A 469 4.88 -8.64 40.00
N ASP A 470 3.90 -8.06 40.70
CA ASP A 470 2.54 -7.83 40.20
C ASP A 470 2.45 -6.80 39.06
N LYS A 471 3.44 -5.91 38.94
CA LYS A 471 3.58 -4.95 37.82
C LYS A 471 4.26 -5.58 36.59
N ILE A 472 4.79 -6.80 36.69
CA ILE A 472 5.39 -7.54 35.58
C ILE A 472 4.39 -8.59 35.07
N ALA A 473 4.14 -8.62 33.76
CA ALA A 473 3.00 -9.35 33.18
C ALA A 473 3.02 -10.87 33.41
N ASP A 474 4.21 -11.47 33.46
CA ASP A 474 4.46 -12.89 33.77
C ASP A 474 5.09 -13.11 35.16
N ARG A 475 5.31 -12.02 35.92
CA ARG A 475 5.97 -11.98 37.23
C ARG A 475 7.45 -12.39 37.23
N SER A 476 8.12 -12.33 36.08
CA SER A 476 9.57 -12.53 35.96
C SER A 476 10.38 -11.36 36.53
N ASN A 477 11.72 -11.50 36.56
CA ASN A 477 12.66 -10.47 36.96
C ASN A 477 13.91 -10.44 36.05
N GLY A 478 14.81 -9.48 36.28
CA GLY A 478 16.02 -9.28 35.49
C GLY A 478 17.25 -10.07 35.94
N ASP A 479 17.14 -10.98 36.91
CA ASP A 479 18.31 -11.56 37.60
C ASP A 479 19.29 -12.29 36.66
N VAL A 480 18.73 -12.95 35.62
CA VAL A 480 19.47 -13.74 34.62
C VAL A 480 19.38 -13.14 33.21
N ALA A 481 18.22 -12.61 32.80
CA ALA A 481 18.00 -12.00 31.49
C ALA A 481 18.50 -12.89 30.32
N ASP A 482 19.13 -12.30 29.28
CA ASP A 482 19.82 -13.03 28.21
C ASP A 482 21.19 -13.63 28.63
N ASP A 483 21.68 -13.29 29.83
CA ASP A 483 22.96 -13.71 30.42
C ASP A 483 24.21 -13.22 29.65
N LEU A 484 24.15 -12.01 29.08
CA LEU A 484 25.28 -11.37 28.37
C LEU A 484 26.55 -11.27 29.24
N TYR A 485 26.42 -11.14 30.57
CA TYR A 485 27.56 -11.10 31.50
C TYR A 485 28.49 -12.32 31.33
N HIS A 486 27.92 -13.52 31.24
CA HIS A 486 28.70 -14.74 30.99
C HIS A 486 28.88 -15.04 29.49
N ARG A 487 27.96 -14.59 28.63
CA ARG A 487 27.80 -15.11 27.26
C ARG A 487 28.36 -14.22 26.14
N TYR A 488 28.74 -12.98 26.44
CA TYR A 488 29.10 -11.94 25.44
C TYR A 488 29.97 -12.37 24.26
N LYS A 489 30.92 -13.31 24.42
CA LYS A 489 31.74 -13.82 23.30
C LYS A 489 30.91 -14.50 22.21
N GLY A 490 29.85 -15.22 22.61
CA GLY A 490 28.87 -15.78 21.69
C GLY A 490 28.07 -14.69 20.98
N ASP A 491 27.62 -13.68 21.73
CA ASP A 491 26.76 -12.61 21.21
C ASP A 491 27.53 -11.69 20.25
N VAL A 492 28.78 -11.34 20.57
CA VAL A 492 29.71 -10.62 19.68
C VAL A 492 29.99 -11.43 18.41
N SER A 493 30.16 -12.75 18.51
CA SER A 493 30.30 -13.64 17.34
C SER A 493 29.04 -13.65 16.47
N ILE A 494 27.84 -13.65 17.07
CA ILE A 494 26.57 -13.54 16.35
C ILE A 494 26.47 -12.18 15.63
N MET A 495 26.77 -11.07 16.31
CA MET A 495 26.78 -9.72 15.72
C MET A 495 27.73 -9.63 14.52
N LYS A 496 28.88 -10.31 14.58
CA LYS A 496 29.81 -10.36 13.45
C LYS A 496 29.31 -11.24 12.30
N GLN A 497 28.66 -12.36 12.59
CA GLN A 497 28.08 -13.27 11.59
C GLN A 497 26.90 -12.64 10.82
N ILE A 498 26.11 -11.78 11.46
CA ILE A 498 25.02 -11.04 10.78
C ILE A 498 25.51 -9.79 10.03
N GLY A 499 26.81 -9.47 10.10
CA GLY A 499 27.43 -8.39 9.33
C GLY A 499 27.27 -6.99 9.91
N MET A 500 27.15 -6.84 11.24
CA MET A 500 27.23 -5.51 11.87
C MET A 500 28.68 -4.97 11.84
N ASP A 501 28.81 -3.64 11.85
CA ASP A 501 30.09 -2.93 11.99
C ASP A 501 30.35 -2.41 13.43
N ALA A 502 29.34 -2.49 14.30
CA ALA A 502 29.37 -1.92 15.65
C ALA A 502 28.23 -2.42 16.54
N PHE A 503 28.39 -2.28 17.85
CA PHE A 503 27.41 -2.66 18.87
C PHE A 503 27.15 -1.51 19.84
N ARG A 504 25.86 -1.24 20.13
CA ARG A 504 25.45 -0.29 21.17
C ARG A 504 24.95 -1.03 22.41
N PHE A 505 25.65 -0.83 23.52
CA PHE A 505 25.33 -1.35 24.84
C PHE A 505 25.33 -0.22 25.88
N SER A 506 24.92 -0.51 27.13
CA SER A 506 25.14 0.39 28.27
C SER A 506 26.23 -0.13 29.21
N ILE A 507 26.61 0.66 30.22
CA ILE A 507 27.39 0.21 31.38
C ILE A 507 26.46 0.30 32.59
N SER A 508 26.45 -0.73 33.45
CA SER A 508 25.59 -0.73 34.63
C SER A 508 26.27 0.07 35.74
N TRP A 509 25.69 1.21 36.11
CA TRP A 509 26.19 2.08 37.18
C TRP A 509 26.44 1.29 38.48
N PRO A 510 25.48 0.49 39.02
CA PRO A 510 25.74 -0.30 40.22
C PRO A 510 26.67 -1.51 40.01
N ARG A 511 27.06 -1.86 38.77
CA ARG A 511 28.17 -2.79 38.54
C ARG A 511 29.54 -2.11 38.64
N ILE A 512 29.65 -0.80 38.34
CA ILE A 512 30.91 -0.03 38.48
C ILE A 512 31.07 0.56 39.88
N LEU A 513 30.01 1.19 40.42
CA LEU A 513 29.95 1.80 41.75
C LEU A 513 28.78 1.16 42.53
N PRO A 514 29.01 0.06 43.30
CA PRO A 514 27.93 -0.70 43.95
C PRO A 514 27.07 0.07 44.95
N HIS A 515 27.63 1.11 45.56
CA HIS A 515 26.93 2.05 46.44
C HIS A 515 26.63 3.41 45.78
N GLY A 516 26.83 3.49 44.45
CA GLY A 516 26.53 4.63 43.58
C GLY A 516 27.54 5.77 43.58
N SER A 517 28.11 6.13 44.73
CA SER A 517 29.08 7.24 44.86
C SER A 517 30.54 6.76 44.80
N LEU A 518 31.41 7.48 44.08
CA LEU A 518 32.84 7.12 43.90
C LEU A 518 33.62 7.02 45.23
N SER A 519 33.24 7.82 46.22
CA SER A 519 33.76 7.78 47.59
C SER A 519 33.57 6.45 48.32
N GLU A 520 32.63 5.62 47.87
CA GLU A 520 32.28 4.31 48.47
C GLU A 520 32.86 3.12 47.67
N GLY A 521 33.65 3.40 46.62
CA GLY A 521 34.56 2.44 45.97
C GLY A 521 34.18 2.06 44.53
N ILE A 522 35.21 1.73 43.73
CA ILE A 522 35.06 1.19 42.37
C ILE A 522 35.17 -0.34 42.42
N ASN A 523 34.15 -1.03 41.90
CA ASN A 523 34.21 -2.47 41.68
C ASN A 523 35.13 -2.79 40.49
N LYS A 524 36.29 -3.41 40.76
CA LYS A 524 37.26 -3.75 39.72
C LYS A 524 36.92 -4.97 38.88
N GLU A 525 36.10 -5.89 39.39
CA GLU A 525 35.60 -7.03 38.60
C GLU A 525 34.58 -6.57 37.56
N GLY A 526 33.68 -5.65 37.93
CA GLY A 526 32.77 -4.97 37.00
C GLY A 526 33.52 -4.19 35.91
N VAL A 527 34.59 -3.48 36.27
CA VAL A 527 35.47 -2.80 35.30
C VAL A 527 36.20 -3.80 34.39
N GLU A 528 36.62 -4.96 34.89
CA GLU A 528 37.26 -6.00 34.09
C GLU A 528 36.30 -6.63 33.08
N PHE A 529 35.04 -6.89 33.46
CA PHE A 529 34.00 -7.38 32.56
C PHE A 529 33.82 -6.49 31.33
N TYR A 530 33.55 -5.18 31.51
CA TYR A 530 33.35 -4.28 30.37
C TYR A 530 34.64 -4.08 29.55
N ASN A 531 35.82 -4.13 30.18
CA ASN A 531 37.08 -4.16 29.46
C ASN A 531 37.19 -5.36 28.53
N ASN A 532 36.82 -6.56 29.00
CA ASN A 532 36.83 -7.77 28.21
C ASN A 532 35.79 -7.74 27.07
N LEU A 533 34.57 -7.24 27.32
CA LEU A 533 33.55 -7.00 26.28
C LEU A 533 34.06 -6.02 25.19
N ILE A 534 34.62 -4.87 25.59
CA ILE A 534 35.15 -3.86 24.66
C ILE A 534 36.30 -4.43 23.82
N ASN A 535 37.17 -5.24 24.43
CA ASN A 535 38.27 -5.89 23.73
C ASN A 535 37.75 -6.93 22.72
N GLU A 536 36.76 -7.74 23.07
CA GLU A 536 36.13 -8.75 22.19
C GLU A 536 35.40 -8.12 20.99
N LEU A 537 34.71 -6.99 21.23
CA LEU A 537 34.11 -6.18 20.15
C LEU A 537 35.17 -5.69 19.17
N ILE A 538 36.24 -5.07 19.68
CA ILE A 538 37.29 -4.47 18.85
C ILE A 538 38.11 -5.54 18.11
N SER A 539 38.42 -6.68 18.73
CA SER A 539 39.10 -7.81 18.06
C SER A 539 38.21 -8.43 16.97
N SER A 540 36.90 -8.45 17.17
CA SER A 540 35.91 -8.84 16.15
C SER A 540 35.68 -7.76 15.09
N GLY A 541 36.34 -6.60 15.19
CA GLY A 541 36.17 -5.47 14.28
C GLY A 541 34.76 -4.88 14.33
N LEU A 542 34.20 -4.74 15.53
CA LEU A 542 32.97 -4.00 15.86
C LEU A 542 33.34 -2.75 16.66
N GLN A 543 32.79 -1.59 16.31
CA GLN A 543 32.96 -0.38 17.13
C GLN A 543 32.06 -0.43 18.37
N PRO A 544 32.57 -0.11 19.59
CA PRO A 544 31.74 0.04 20.77
C PRO A 544 31.07 1.43 20.80
N LEU A 545 29.74 1.46 20.88
CA LEU A 545 28.94 2.65 21.19
C LEU A 545 28.37 2.50 22.61
N VAL A 546 28.88 3.29 23.56
CA VAL A 546 28.59 3.07 24.98
C VAL A 546 27.58 4.07 25.51
N THR A 547 26.54 3.56 26.16
CA THR A 547 25.56 4.35 26.91
C THR A 547 25.92 4.33 28.39
N ILE A 548 26.14 5.49 29.01
CA ILE A 548 26.59 5.60 30.40
C ILE A 548 25.45 5.21 31.36
N PHE A 549 24.22 5.65 31.10
CA PHE A 549 23.03 5.31 31.91
C PHE A 549 21.86 4.83 31.06
N HIS A 550 21.24 3.73 31.47
CA HIS A 550 20.10 3.10 30.80
C HIS A 550 19.03 2.68 31.82
N TRP A 551 18.60 3.65 32.65
CA TRP A 551 17.54 3.53 33.66
C TRP A 551 17.91 2.69 34.89
N ASP A 552 19.14 2.18 34.94
CA ASP A 552 19.72 1.29 35.93
C ASP A 552 20.41 2.04 37.08
N LEU A 553 19.68 2.94 37.73
CA LEU A 553 20.16 3.72 38.88
C LEU A 553 20.50 2.79 40.07
N PRO A 554 21.64 2.97 40.77
CA PRO A 554 21.93 2.26 42.01
C PRO A 554 20.87 2.54 43.08
N GLN A 555 20.28 1.49 43.68
CA GLN A 555 19.28 1.63 44.75
C GLN A 555 19.82 2.47 45.92
N ALA A 556 21.11 2.34 46.23
CA ALA A 556 21.78 3.10 47.26
C ALA A 556 21.63 4.62 47.12
N LEU A 557 21.46 5.17 45.91
CA LEU A 557 21.25 6.62 45.70
C LEU A 557 19.75 6.99 45.80
N GLU A 558 18.85 6.09 45.40
CA GLU A 558 17.41 6.25 45.62
C GLU A 558 17.07 6.24 47.13
N ASP A 559 17.67 5.33 47.91
CA ASP A 559 17.49 5.28 49.37
C ASP A 559 18.13 6.46 50.11
N LYS A 560 19.31 6.91 49.67
CA LYS A 560 20.15 7.92 50.35
C LYS A 560 19.65 9.35 50.14
N TYR A 561 18.98 9.65 49.02
CA TYR A 561 18.41 10.98 48.76
C TYR A 561 17.28 11.04 47.69
N GLY A 562 16.71 9.91 47.25
CA GLY A 562 15.69 9.88 46.20
C GLY A 562 16.24 9.99 44.78
N GLY A 563 17.50 9.60 44.55
CA GLY A 563 18.07 9.50 43.22
C GLY A 563 17.96 10.79 42.42
N PHE A 564 17.38 10.71 41.22
CA PHE A 564 17.19 11.87 40.34
C PHE A 564 16.17 12.91 40.84
N LEU A 565 15.48 12.69 41.96
CA LEU A 565 14.71 13.74 42.64
C LEU A 565 15.65 14.78 43.30
N SER A 566 16.86 14.39 43.68
CA SER A 566 17.87 15.30 44.24
C SER A 566 18.81 15.82 43.15
N ASN A 567 19.21 17.08 43.25
CA ASN A 567 20.28 17.64 42.40
C ASN A 567 21.66 17.05 42.74
N ARG A 568 21.82 16.41 43.90
CA ARG A 568 23.07 15.73 44.32
C ARG A 568 23.50 14.63 43.35
N ILE A 569 22.55 14.01 42.65
CA ILE A 569 22.80 13.00 41.62
C ILE A 569 23.72 13.48 40.49
N ILE A 570 23.80 14.80 40.26
CA ILE A 570 24.61 15.41 39.20
C ILE A 570 26.09 15.20 39.49
N GLU A 571 26.50 15.23 40.76
CA GLU A 571 27.89 15.01 41.18
C GLU A 571 28.22 13.51 41.10
N ASP A 572 27.40 12.64 41.71
CA ASP A 572 27.59 11.18 41.67
C ASP A 572 27.58 10.63 40.22
N TYR A 573 26.75 11.18 39.32
CA TYR A 573 26.72 10.80 37.90
C TYR A 573 27.97 11.27 37.14
N VAL A 574 28.48 12.47 37.43
CA VAL A 574 29.71 12.98 36.80
C VAL A 574 30.91 12.16 37.23
N ASP A 575 31.02 11.81 38.52
CA ASP A 575 32.05 10.91 39.04
C ASP A 575 31.98 9.53 38.37
N TYR A 576 30.78 8.97 38.19
CA TYR A 576 30.57 7.72 37.47
C TYR A 576 30.96 7.81 35.98
N ALA A 577 30.59 8.89 35.30
CA ALA A 577 30.98 9.14 33.91
C ALA A 577 32.50 9.31 33.75
N GLU A 578 33.15 10.02 34.68
CA GLU A 578 34.61 10.21 34.73
C GLU A 578 35.34 8.86 34.89
N VAL A 579 34.84 7.97 35.75
CA VAL A 579 35.34 6.58 35.84
C VAL A 579 35.19 5.84 34.52
N CYS A 580 34.03 5.94 33.85
CA CYS A 580 33.82 5.30 32.55
C CYS A 580 34.75 5.84 31.46
N PHE A 581 34.94 7.17 31.38
CA PHE A 581 35.87 7.79 30.44
C PHE A 581 37.32 7.39 30.72
N LYS A 582 37.70 7.24 31.99
CA LYS A 582 39.05 6.89 32.42
C LYS A 582 39.41 5.41 32.19
N GLU A 583 38.50 4.48 32.48
CA GLU A 583 38.76 3.04 32.39
C GLU A 583 38.50 2.46 30.98
N PHE A 584 37.71 3.15 30.13
CA PHE A 584 37.30 2.65 28.81
C PHE A 584 37.49 3.64 27.63
N GLY A 585 37.69 4.94 27.90
CA GLY A 585 37.75 5.98 26.86
C GLY A 585 39.00 5.95 25.97
N ASP A 586 40.00 5.13 26.30
CA ASP A 586 41.12 4.83 25.42
C ASP A 586 40.66 4.11 24.14
N ARG A 587 39.69 3.19 24.27
CA ARG A 587 39.10 2.39 23.18
C ARG A 587 37.74 2.92 22.71
N VAL A 588 36.87 3.38 23.61
CA VAL A 588 35.52 3.85 23.27
C VAL A 588 35.54 5.28 22.73
N LYS A 589 34.96 5.51 21.54
CA LYS A 589 34.96 6.80 20.84
C LYS A 589 33.57 7.40 20.57
N HIS A 590 32.50 6.67 20.88
CA HIS A 590 31.12 7.14 20.76
C HIS A 590 30.40 6.90 22.08
N TRP A 591 30.09 7.99 22.77
CA TRP A 591 29.50 8.00 24.11
C TRP A 591 28.09 8.58 24.08
N ILE A 592 27.17 7.97 24.82
CA ILE A 592 25.78 8.42 25.00
C ILE A 592 25.56 8.58 26.50
N THR A 593 25.23 9.77 26.98
CA THR A 593 25.03 10.01 28.43
C THR A 593 23.82 9.26 28.97
N PHE A 594 22.66 9.50 28.37
CA PHE A 594 21.36 8.91 28.73
C PHE A 594 20.69 8.28 27.51
N ASN A 595 20.09 7.11 27.69
CA ASN A 595 19.05 6.61 26.78
C ASN A 595 17.67 7.10 27.25
N GLU A 596 16.94 7.79 26.38
CA GLU A 596 15.53 8.16 26.56
C GLU A 596 15.19 8.75 27.95
N PRO A 597 15.76 9.92 28.33
CA PRO A 597 15.49 10.53 29.62
C PRO A 597 13.97 10.78 29.84
N TRP A 598 13.23 11.08 28.77
CA TRP A 598 11.77 11.21 28.76
C TRP A 598 11.05 9.97 29.30
N THR A 599 11.43 8.78 28.82
CA THR A 599 10.80 7.49 29.19
C THR A 599 11.02 7.21 30.67
N PHE A 600 12.23 7.46 31.18
CA PHE A 600 12.56 7.34 32.60
C PHE A 600 11.69 8.25 33.48
N CYS A 601 11.59 9.54 33.15
CA CYS A 601 10.76 10.50 33.90
C CYS A 601 9.28 10.12 33.88
N SER A 602 8.75 9.79 32.70
CA SER A 602 7.32 9.55 32.52
C SER A 602 6.88 8.22 33.14
N LEU A 603 7.57 7.11 32.84
CA LEU A 603 7.17 5.80 33.32
C LEU A 603 7.56 5.55 34.78
N GLY A 604 8.69 6.11 35.23
CA GLY A 604 9.22 5.94 36.59
C GLY A 604 8.56 6.82 37.65
N TYR A 605 8.15 8.06 37.28
CA TYR A 605 7.69 9.08 38.23
C TYR A 605 6.32 9.73 37.88
N ALA A 606 5.76 9.53 36.67
CA ALA A 606 4.43 10.06 36.33
C ALA A 606 3.33 8.98 36.44
N SER A 607 3.56 7.80 35.87
CA SER A 607 2.63 6.65 35.91
C SER A 607 3.02 5.55 36.90
N GLY A 608 4.26 5.51 37.38
CA GLY A 608 4.76 4.49 38.31
C GLY A 608 4.68 3.05 37.79
N THR A 609 4.74 2.90 36.46
CA THR A 609 4.69 1.64 35.70
C THR A 609 6.07 1.04 35.45
N SER A 610 7.14 1.78 35.75
CA SER A 610 8.54 1.36 35.67
C SER A 610 9.28 1.81 36.92
N ALA A 611 10.48 1.29 37.19
CA ALA A 611 11.26 1.69 38.35
C ALA A 611 11.52 3.23 38.38
N PRO A 612 11.50 3.89 39.55
CA PRO A 612 11.28 3.35 40.90
C PRO A 612 9.80 3.15 41.29
N GLY A 613 8.85 3.29 40.35
CA GLY A 613 7.43 2.95 40.58
C GLY A 613 6.60 4.05 41.23
N ARG A 614 7.07 5.30 41.17
CA ARG A 614 6.46 6.46 41.84
C ARG A 614 5.39 7.10 40.98
N CYS A 615 4.27 7.47 41.61
CA CYS A 615 3.23 8.32 41.04
C CYS A 615 2.29 8.81 42.14
N SER A 616 1.46 9.81 41.85
CA SER A 616 0.40 10.20 42.78
C SER A 616 -0.65 9.07 42.93
N PRO A 617 -1.20 8.82 44.14
CA PRO A 617 -2.09 7.66 44.38
C PRO A 617 -3.38 7.59 43.55
N TRP A 618 -3.73 8.63 42.79
CA TRP A 618 -4.86 8.66 41.85
C TRP A 618 -4.43 8.42 40.39
N ALA A 619 -3.14 8.49 40.07
CA ALA A 619 -2.59 8.32 38.73
C ALA A 619 -2.23 6.85 38.41
N GLY A 620 -2.05 6.03 39.45
CA GLY A 620 -1.74 4.60 39.36
C GLY A 620 -1.64 3.97 40.75
N ASN A 621 -1.39 2.66 40.80
CA ASN A 621 -1.20 1.93 42.07
C ASN A 621 0.21 2.20 42.63
N CYS A 622 0.37 3.36 43.26
CA CYS A 622 1.61 3.88 43.80
C CYS A 622 1.43 4.30 45.27
N THR A 623 2.39 3.94 46.12
CA THR A 623 2.38 4.29 47.55
C THR A 623 2.92 5.70 47.83
N ALA A 624 3.72 6.26 46.90
CA ALA A 624 4.26 7.62 46.98
C ALA A 624 4.55 8.21 45.58
N GLY A 625 4.47 9.54 45.48
CA GLY A 625 4.89 10.32 44.30
C GLY A 625 4.02 11.55 44.03
N ASP A 626 4.60 12.54 43.34
CA ASP A 626 3.89 13.69 42.77
C ASP A 626 4.03 13.68 41.24
N SER A 627 3.06 13.07 40.55
CA SER A 627 3.03 12.96 39.09
C SER A 627 3.02 14.33 38.39
N GLY A 628 2.66 15.41 39.11
CA GLY A 628 2.64 16.78 38.62
C GLY A 628 3.97 17.53 38.80
N ARG A 629 4.94 16.99 39.55
CA ARG A 629 6.25 17.64 39.81
C ARG A 629 7.46 16.72 39.60
N GLU A 630 7.44 15.50 40.17
CA GLU A 630 8.60 14.60 40.18
C GLU A 630 9.17 14.32 38.78
N PRO A 631 8.36 14.06 37.72
CA PRO A 631 8.88 13.88 36.36
C PRO A 631 9.68 15.08 35.84
N TYR A 632 9.27 16.30 36.18
CA TYR A 632 9.96 17.52 35.74
C TYR A 632 11.27 17.71 36.49
N THR A 633 11.31 17.46 37.81
CA THR A 633 12.54 17.49 38.62
C THR A 633 13.55 16.45 38.12
N VAL A 634 13.11 15.20 37.91
CA VAL A 634 13.95 14.10 37.42
C VAL A 634 14.50 14.40 36.03
N CYS A 635 13.68 14.91 35.11
CA CYS A 635 14.17 15.29 33.77
C CYS A 635 15.10 16.50 33.80
N HIS A 636 14.86 17.49 34.68
CA HIS A 636 15.77 18.62 34.86
C HIS A 636 17.15 18.16 35.38
N ASN A 637 17.18 17.29 36.38
CA ASN A 637 18.43 16.77 36.94
C ASN A 637 19.18 15.85 35.95
N GLN A 638 18.49 15.00 35.18
CA GLN A 638 19.11 14.23 34.08
C GLN A 638 19.73 15.14 33.00
N LEU A 639 19.00 16.19 32.59
CA LEU A 639 19.48 17.14 31.57
C LEU A 639 20.71 17.93 32.05
N LEU A 640 20.77 18.30 33.33
CA LEU A 640 21.96 18.91 33.94
C LEU A 640 23.12 17.91 34.07
N ALA A 641 22.85 16.67 34.51
CA ALA A 641 23.85 15.61 34.64
C ALA A 641 24.51 15.27 33.29
N HIS A 642 23.71 15.18 32.21
CA HIS A 642 24.20 15.06 30.84
C HIS A 642 25.17 16.19 30.48
N ALA A 643 24.75 17.44 30.66
CA ALA A 643 25.51 18.60 30.23
C ALA A 643 26.82 18.79 31.04
N SER A 644 26.80 18.44 32.33
CA SER A 644 28.00 18.39 33.16
C SER A 644 28.99 17.31 32.70
N ALA A 645 28.53 16.07 32.46
CA ALA A 645 29.40 14.97 32.04
C ALA A 645 30.06 15.20 30.66
N VAL A 646 29.38 15.89 29.75
CA VAL A 646 29.92 16.23 28.43
C VAL A 646 31.21 17.07 28.50
N LYS A 647 31.34 17.92 29.53
CA LYS A 647 32.54 18.76 29.72
C LYS A 647 33.80 17.99 30.13
N GLY A 648 33.69 16.73 30.59
CA GLY A 648 34.83 15.91 31.03
C GLY A 648 35.49 15.04 29.94
N THR A 649 34.97 15.06 28.71
CA THR A 649 35.28 14.00 27.73
C THR A 649 36.69 14.04 27.12
N GLN A 650 37.30 12.85 26.94
CA GLN A 650 38.64 12.69 26.38
C GLN A 650 38.60 12.14 24.95
N LYS A 651 38.82 13.02 23.95
CA LYS A 651 39.10 12.66 22.54
C LYS A 651 38.17 11.59 21.93
N GLY A 652 36.86 11.76 22.14
CA GLY A 652 35.78 11.00 21.50
C GLY A 652 34.66 11.93 21.04
N LYS A 653 33.54 11.34 20.63
CA LYS A 653 32.27 12.05 20.36
C LYS A 653 31.27 11.67 21.44
N ILE A 654 30.58 12.63 22.03
CA ILE A 654 29.54 12.40 23.05
C ILE A 654 28.19 13.01 22.66
N GLY A 655 27.12 12.34 23.06
CA GLY A 655 25.75 12.77 22.77
C GLY A 655 24.75 12.27 23.80
N ILE A 656 23.48 12.48 23.49
CA ILE A 656 22.33 11.95 24.25
C ILE A 656 21.37 11.30 23.26
N THR A 657 20.69 10.21 23.67
CA THR A 657 19.69 9.57 22.83
C THR A 657 18.29 9.89 23.34
N LEU A 658 17.46 10.49 22.49
CA LEU A 658 16.08 10.83 22.80
C LEU A 658 15.14 9.82 22.14
N VAL A 659 14.02 9.50 22.79
CA VAL A 659 12.86 8.92 22.10
C VAL A 659 12.04 10.03 21.48
N SER A 660 11.50 9.80 20.29
CA SER A 660 10.39 10.61 19.79
C SER A 660 9.44 9.79 18.93
N HIS A 661 8.14 10.01 19.14
CA HIS A 661 7.09 9.55 18.24
C HIS A 661 6.73 10.68 17.27
N TRP A 662 6.28 10.32 16.07
CA TRP A 662 5.65 11.31 15.19
C TRP A 662 4.17 11.46 15.55
N PHE A 663 3.65 12.70 15.50
CA PHE A 663 2.27 13.02 15.85
C PHE A 663 1.56 13.70 14.68
N ILE A 664 0.52 13.05 14.16
CA ILE A 664 -0.37 13.60 13.14
C ILE A 664 -1.58 14.22 13.86
N PRO A 665 -2.04 15.44 13.51
CA PRO A 665 -3.30 15.97 14.03
C PRO A 665 -4.46 15.00 13.77
N TYR A 666 -5.27 14.70 14.80
CA TYR A 666 -6.40 13.77 14.66
C TYR A 666 -7.46 14.33 13.71
N SER A 667 -7.73 15.63 13.80
CA SER A 667 -8.47 16.43 12.81
C SER A 667 -7.65 17.64 12.37
N ASP A 668 -8.08 18.28 11.29
CA ASP A 668 -7.50 19.55 10.82
C ASP A 668 -7.85 20.76 11.70
N SER A 669 -8.57 20.55 12.81
CA SER A 669 -8.93 21.62 13.75
C SER A 669 -7.67 22.22 14.40
N LYS A 670 -7.68 23.54 14.62
CA LYS A 670 -6.54 24.23 15.24
C LYS A 670 -6.16 23.66 16.63
N PRO A 671 -7.10 23.28 17.52
CA PRO A 671 -6.76 22.59 18.76
C PRO A 671 -5.95 21.30 18.56
N ASP A 672 -6.29 20.47 17.58
CA ASP A 672 -5.59 19.19 17.31
C ASP A 672 -4.24 19.40 16.63
N GLN A 673 -4.12 20.40 15.75
CA GLN A 673 -2.83 20.83 15.21
C GLN A 673 -1.89 21.30 16.34
N ASP A 674 -2.41 22.12 17.26
CA ASP A 674 -1.65 22.56 18.43
C ASP A 674 -1.41 21.41 19.42
N ALA A 675 -2.29 20.40 19.49
CA ALA A 675 -2.09 19.21 20.31
C ALA A 675 -0.92 18.37 19.79
N ALA A 676 -0.83 18.14 18.48
CA ALA A 676 0.31 17.45 17.86
C ALA A 676 1.64 18.19 18.13
N GLN A 677 1.65 19.52 18.04
CA GLN A 677 2.83 20.31 18.41
C GLN A 677 3.16 20.22 19.91
N ARG A 678 2.17 20.28 20.81
CA ARG A 678 2.39 20.10 22.26
C ARG A 678 2.92 18.69 22.58
N SER A 679 2.44 17.65 21.89
CA SER A 679 2.98 16.29 22.02
C SER A 679 4.46 16.19 21.63
N LEU A 680 4.92 16.94 20.62
CA LEU A 680 6.34 17.03 20.26
C LEU A 680 7.15 17.86 21.27
N ASP A 681 6.64 19.03 21.67
CA ASP A 681 7.32 19.96 22.59
C ASP A 681 7.69 19.27 23.92
N PHE A 682 6.79 18.44 24.46
CA PHE A 682 7.01 17.74 25.73
C PHE A 682 8.11 16.66 25.68
N MET A 683 8.66 16.31 24.50
CA MET A 683 9.76 15.33 24.35
C MET A 683 11.18 15.94 24.48
N PHE A 684 11.31 17.13 25.08
CA PHE A 684 12.57 17.71 25.61
C PHE A 684 13.71 18.02 24.62
N MET A 685 13.43 18.31 23.34
CA MET A 685 14.46 18.72 22.36
C MET A 685 14.92 20.19 22.49
N ASP A 686 14.04 21.09 22.95
CA ASP A 686 14.34 22.52 23.09
C ASP A 686 15.47 22.85 24.11
N PRO A 687 15.54 22.24 25.32
CA PRO A 687 16.62 22.51 26.28
C PRO A 687 18.03 22.32 25.72
N LEU A 688 18.28 21.22 25.01
CA LEU A 688 19.58 20.91 24.40
C LEU A 688 19.97 21.89 23.29
N THR A 689 18.99 22.41 22.56
CA THR A 689 19.22 23.23 21.36
C THR A 689 19.17 24.73 21.64
N ARG A 690 18.47 25.15 22.70
CA ARG A 690 18.19 26.56 23.02
C ARG A 690 18.62 27.00 24.41
N GLY A 691 18.84 26.07 25.34
CA GLY A 691 19.18 26.35 26.75
C GLY A 691 17.98 26.41 27.69
N ASP A 692 16.75 26.20 27.22
CA ASP A 692 15.52 26.38 28.00
C ASP A 692 14.37 25.51 27.46
N TYR A 693 13.34 25.28 28.28
CA TYR A 693 12.15 24.51 27.92
C TYR A 693 11.28 25.24 26.86
N PRO A 694 10.45 24.50 26.09
CA PRO A 694 9.49 25.08 25.17
C PRO A 694 8.55 26.09 25.81
N PHE A 695 8.08 27.06 25.01
CA PHE A 695 7.11 28.06 25.45
C PHE A 695 5.80 27.44 25.94
N SER A 696 5.30 26.41 25.25
CA SER A 696 4.10 25.64 25.59
C SER A 696 4.19 25.00 26.98
N MET A 697 5.30 24.30 27.27
CA MET A 697 5.57 23.71 28.58
C MET A 697 5.58 24.77 29.68
N LYS A 698 6.33 25.87 29.50
CA LYS A 698 6.40 26.97 30.49
C LYS A 698 5.04 27.63 30.73
N ALA A 699 4.23 27.80 29.67
CA ALA A 699 2.91 28.42 29.76
C ALA A 699 1.86 27.54 30.47
N ILE A 700 1.89 26.22 30.26
CA ILE A 700 0.88 25.29 30.81
C ILE A 700 1.28 24.75 32.20
N VAL A 701 2.54 24.38 32.38
CA VAL A 701 3.03 23.73 33.61
C VAL A 701 3.32 24.78 34.70
N GLY A 702 3.73 25.99 34.30
CA GLY A 702 3.99 27.12 35.20
C GLY A 702 5.03 26.78 36.28
N ASN A 703 4.72 27.11 37.53
CA ASN A 703 5.65 26.97 38.66
C ASN A 703 5.94 25.51 39.09
N ARG A 704 5.38 24.49 38.41
CA ARG A 704 5.79 23.08 38.60
C ARG A 704 6.97 22.68 37.73
N LEU A 705 7.28 23.44 36.69
CA LEU A 705 8.43 23.23 35.82
C LEU A 705 9.65 23.94 36.43
N PRO A 706 10.77 23.22 36.70
CA PRO A 706 12.03 23.85 37.09
C PRO A 706 12.50 24.88 36.05
N ARG A 707 13.25 25.89 36.50
CA ARG A 707 13.83 26.91 35.63
C ARG A 707 15.34 26.75 35.63
N PHE A 708 15.95 26.65 34.46
CA PHE A 708 17.39 26.76 34.33
C PHE A 708 17.84 28.16 34.76
N THR A 709 18.90 28.26 35.56
CA THR A 709 19.64 29.51 35.73
C THR A 709 20.38 29.85 34.43
N GLU A 710 20.85 31.09 34.29
CA GLU A 710 21.65 31.52 33.12
C GLU A 710 22.86 30.60 32.88
N GLN A 711 23.63 30.30 33.94
CA GLN A 711 24.76 29.37 33.90
C GLN A 711 24.36 27.94 33.51
N GLN A 712 23.19 27.46 33.94
CA GLN A 712 22.66 26.15 33.55
C GLN A 712 22.17 26.14 32.10
N SER A 713 21.61 27.25 31.63
CA SER A 713 21.18 27.46 30.24
C SER A 713 22.36 27.45 29.27
N GLU A 714 23.47 28.11 29.64
CA GLU A 714 24.75 28.04 28.92
C GLU A 714 25.41 26.66 28.99
N LEU A 715 25.26 25.94 30.11
CA LEU A 715 25.81 24.60 30.31
C LEU A 715 25.16 23.56 29.37
N ILE A 716 23.83 23.58 29.22
CA ILE A 716 23.06 22.59 28.44
C ILE A 716 22.94 22.92 26.95
N LYS A 717 23.03 24.20 26.56
CA LYS A 717 22.83 24.63 25.18
C LYS A 717 23.99 24.17 24.29
N GLY A 718 23.73 23.19 23.42
CA GLY A 718 24.72 22.59 22.54
C GLY A 718 25.64 21.59 23.23
N SER A 719 25.21 20.98 24.35
CA SER A 719 26.00 19.98 25.10
C SER A 719 26.11 18.61 24.39
N TYR A 720 26.39 18.57 23.09
CA TYR A 720 26.48 17.33 22.31
C TYR A 720 27.30 17.49 21.02
N ASP A 721 28.03 16.46 20.62
CA ASP A 721 28.58 16.28 19.27
C ASP A 721 27.56 15.64 18.31
N PHE A 722 26.59 14.90 18.86
CA PHE A 722 25.50 14.25 18.12
C PHE A 722 24.26 14.02 19.00
N ILE A 723 23.09 13.92 18.38
CA ILE A 723 21.86 13.47 19.04
C ILE A 723 21.45 12.13 18.46
N GLY A 724 21.30 11.12 19.32
CA GLY A 724 20.69 9.83 18.98
C GLY A 724 19.17 9.94 18.99
N LEU A 725 18.50 9.17 18.12
CA LEU A 725 17.05 9.14 18.02
C LEU A 725 16.54 7.69 18.03
N ASN A 726 15.76 7.35 19.06
CA ASN A 726 14.93 6.14 19.08
C ASN A 726 13.52 6.52 18.57
N TYR A 727 13.03 5.79 17.56
CA TYR A 727 11.70 5.97 16.99
C TYR A 727 11.04 4.61 16.80
N TYR A 728 9.77 4.50 17.21
CA TYR A 728 9.03 3.24 17.21
C TYR A 728 7.71 3.29 16.42
N THR A 729 6.96 4.40 16.51
CA THR A 729 5.61 4.50 15.96
C THR A 729 5.20 5.94 15.66
N THR A 730 4.14 6.10 14.88
CA THR A 730 3.37 7.34 14.74
C THR A 730 2.03 7.20 15.46
N ASN A 731 1.53 8.29 16.02
CA ASN A 731 0.18 8.36 16.58
C ASN A 731 -0.59 9.55 15.98
N TYR A 732 -1.92 9.50 16.01
CA TYR A 732 -2.73 10.70 15.96
C TYR A 732 -2.69 11.40 17.33
N ALA A 733 -2.76 12.73 17.35
CA ALA A 733 -2.85 13.54 18.56
C ALA A 733 -4.08 14.48 18.48
N TYR A 734 -4.85 14.55 19.57
CA TYR A 734 -6.04 15.40 19.67
C TYR A 734 -6.05 16.21 20.96
N SER A 735 -6.65 17.40 20.92
CA SER A 735 -6.71 18.28 22.08
C SER A 735 -7.71 17.76 23.10
N VAL A 736 -7.33 17.82 24.37
CA VAL A 736 -8.23 17.59 25.51
C VAL A 736 -8.35 18.87 26.35
N PRO A 737 -9.45 19.08 27.09
CA PRO A 737 -9.56 20.20 28.02
C PRO A 737 -8.46 20.16 29.09
N PRO A 738 -8.08 21.32 29.67
CA PRO A 738 -7.21 21.34 30.85
C PRO A 738 -7.79 20.49 31.99
N SER A 739 -6.91 19.84 32.75
CA SER A 739 -7.32 19.18 34.00
C SER A 739 -7.98 20.17 34.96
N ASN A 740 -8.94 19.71 35.76
CA ASN A 740 -9.70 20.51 36.73
C ASN A 740 -8.89 20.98 37.95
N GLY A 741 -7.55 20.91 37.89
CA GLY A 741 -6.62 21.29 38.95
C GLY A 741 -6.47 20.27 40.10
N LEU A 742 -7.44 19.37 40.29
CA LEU A 742 -7.39 18.34 41.34
C LEU A 742 -6.42 17.19 41.00
N HIS A 743 -6.24 16.92 39.70
CA HIS A 743 -5.44 15.81 39.19
C HIS A 743 -4.44 16.32 38.14
N THR A 744 -3.30 16.85 38.59
CA THR A 744 -2.22 17.35 37.70
C THR A 744 -1.14 16.29 37.50
N SER A 745 -0.81 15.98 36.24
CA SER A 745 0.21 15.00 35.89
C SER A 745 0.97 15.45 34.65
N TYR A 746 2.26 15.13 34.60
CA TYR A 746 3.08 15.21 33.39
C TYR A 746 2.37 14.61 32.15
N THR A 747 1.66 13.49 32.32
CA THR A 747 0.94 12.79 31.24
C THR A 747 -0.31 13.51 30.73
N THR A 748 -0.83 14.52 31.45
CA THR A 748 -2.00 15.32 31.03
C THR A 748 -1.68 16.79 30.78
N ASP A 749 -0.52 17.27 31.25
CA ASP A 749 -0.05 18.65 31.09
C ASP A 749 0.18 19.07 29.61
N SER A 750 0.38 18.12 28.70
CA SER A 750 0.42 18.39 27.26
C SER A 750 -0.91 18.91 26.71
N GLN A 751 -2.02 18.74 27.44
CA GLN A 751 -3.39 18.97 26.99
C GLN A 751 -3.70 18.28 25.64
N ALA A 752 -3.04 17.14 25.40
CA ALA A 752 -3.14 16.34 24.19
C ALA A 752 -3.24 14.86 24.58
N ASN A 753 -4.20 14.14 24.01
CA ASN A 753 -4.21 12.68 24.07
C ASN A 753 -3.83 12.09 22.71
N THR A 754 -3.32 10.86 22.69
CA THR A 754 -2.76 10.26 21.48
C THR A 754 -3.30 8.85 21.24
N THR A 755 -3.38 8.44 19.96
CA THR A 755 -3.96 7.16 19.56
C THR A 755 -3.43 6.70 18.21
N GLY A 756 -3.09 5.41 18.10
CA GLY A 756 -2.79 4.76 16.82
C GLY A 756 -4.04 4.42 15.99
N VAL A 757 -5.24 4.79 16.44
CA VAL A 757 -6.53 4.50 15.78
C VAL A 757 -7.36 5.79 15.66
N ARG A 758 -7.84 6.09 14.45
CA ARG A 758 -8.76 7.21 14.17
C ARG A 758 -10.07 6.67 13.60
N ASN A 759 -11.18 7.01 14.24
CA ASN A 759 -12.54 6.59 13.86
C ASN A 759 -12.68 5.07 13.65
N GLY A 760 -11.99 4.26 14.48
CA GLY A 760 -11.98 2.80 14.40
C GLY A 760 -10.97 2.20 13.41
N ILE A 761 -10.27 3.02 12.62
CA ILE A 761 -9.27 2.58 11.63
C ILE A 761 -7.85 2.79 12.19
N PRO A 762 -7.00 1.76 12.24
CA PRO A 762 -5.61 1.90 12.69
C PRO A 762 -4.76 2.66 11.68
N LEU A 763 -3.77 3.40 12.20
CA LEU A 763 -2.85 4.28 11.46
C LEU A 763 -1.93 3.48 10.51
N GLY A 764 -1.65 2.23 10.86
CA GLY A 764 -0.99 1.21 10.04
C GLY A 764 -1.20 -0.18 10.66
N PRO A 765 -0.62 -1.25 10.09
CA PRO A 765 -0.64 -2.58 10.71
C PRO A 765 -0.04 -2.54 12.12
N GLN A 766 -0.71 -3.14 13.10
CA GLN A 766 -0.25 -3.19 14.49
C GLN A 766 0.83 -4.27 14.64
N ALA A 767 1.87 -4.00 15.42
CA ALA A 767 2.88 -5.00 15.75
C ALA A 767 2.42 -5.92 16.91
N ALA A 768 3.24 -6.90 17.29
CA ALA A 768 2.96 -7.78 18.42
C ALA A 768 2.82 -7.03 19.77
N SER A 769 3.42 -5.84 19.90
CA SER A 769 3.15 -4.94 21.03
C SER A 769 2.06 -3.94 20.66
N ALA A 770 0.98 -3.92 21.44
CA ALA A 770 -0.28 -3.24 21.07
C ALA A 770 -0.22 -1.71 20.94
N TRP A 771 0.87 -1.07 21.36
CA TRP A 771 1.07 0.38 21.20
C TRP A 771 1.85 0.77 19.93
N ILE A 772 2.40 -0.19 19.19
CA ILE A 772 3.23 0.05 18.00
C ILE A 772 2.40 -0.15 16.72
N TYR A 773 2.37 0.89 15.87
CA TYR A 773 1.69 0.89 14.57
C TYR A 773 2.71 1.17 13.45
N ILE A 774 2.76 0.28 12.47
CA ILE A 774 3.76 0.30 11.39
C ILE A 774 3.42 1.41 10.40
N TYR A 775 4.04 2.58 10.59
CA TYR A 775 3.87 3.75 9.72
C TYR A 775 5.23 4.34 9.28
N PRO A 776 5.78 3.87 8.15
CA PRO A 776 7.07 4.33 7.63
C PRO A 776 7.22 5.84 7.33
N PRO A 777 6.18 6.61 6.92
CA PRO A 777 6.36 8.04 6.69
C PRO A 777 6.73 8.84 7.94
N GLY A 778 6.35 8.38 9.14
CA GLY A 778 6.54 9.14 10.37
C GLY A 778 7.99 9.41 10.74
N ILE A 779 8.91 8.46 10.52
CA ILE A 779 10.34 8.67 10.79
C ILE A 779 10.96 9.71 9.83
N ARG A 780 10.52 9.72 8.57
CA ARG A 780 10.92 10.74 7.58
C ARG A 780 10.44 12.12 8.02
N ASP A 781 9.19 12.23 8.41
CA ASP A 781 8.56 13.51 8.73
C ASP A 781 9.11 14.09 10.04
N LEU A 782 9.37 13.23 11.04
CA LEU A 782 10.10 13.57 12.27
C LEU A 782 11.53 14.05 11.99
N LEU A 783 12.29 13.37 11.11
CA LEU A 783 13.64 13.80 10.74
C LEU A 783 13.64 15.14 9.98
N LEU A 784 12.65 15.37 9.11
CA LEU A 784 12.46 16.65 8.42
C LEU A 784 12.05 17.77 9.38
N TYR A 785 11.15 17.49 10.33
CA TYR A 785 10.78 18.42 11.39
C TYR A 785 12.01 18.80 12.23
N THR A 786 12.73 17.81 12.77
CA THR A 786 13.90 18.06 13.63
C THR A 786 15.01 18.81 12.89
N LYS A 787 15.23 18.50 11.61
CA LYS A 787 16.15 19.24 10.74
C LYS A 787 15.77 20.72 10.61
N THR A 788 14.52 21.01 10.29
CA THR A 788 14.03 22.37 10.02
C THR A 788 13.83 23.19 11.30
N ARG A 789 13.50 22.54 12.42
CA ARG A 789 13.17 23.18 13.70
C ARG A 789 14.39 23.53 14.56
N TYR A 790 15.50 22.82 14.36
CA TYR A 790 16.69 22.86 15.24
C TYR A 790 18.02 22.94 14.45
N ASP A 791 18.00 23.56 13.27
CA ASP A 791 19.19 23.86 12.44
C ASP A 791 20.07 22.63 12.11
N ASN A 792 19.44 21.49 11.85
CA ASN A 792 20.07 20.21 11.48
C ASN A 792 21.10 19.69 12.53
N PRO A 793 20.66 19.33 13.74
CA PRO A 793 21.53 19.05 14.90
C PRO A 793 22.28 17.70 14.84
N PHE A 794 22.17 16.95 13.73
CA PHE A 794 22.78 15.64 13.53
C PHE A 794 24.16 15.70 12.82
N ASN A 795 24.86 16.84 12.88
CA ASN A 795 25.98 17.16 11.99
C ASN A 795 27.33 17.12 12.74
N ILE A 796 28.16 16.10 12.47
CA ILE A 796 29.37 15.81 13.28
C ILE A 796 30.67 16.21 12.55
N PRO A 797 31.59 16.96 13.18
CA PRO A 797 32.91 17.23 12.62
C PRO A 797 33.77 15.97 12.47
N SER A 798 34.54 15.91 11.37
CA SER A 798 35.61 14.93 11.07
C SER A 798 35.28 13.43 11.23
N LEU A 799 35.31 12.74 10.08
CA LEU A 799 35.21 11.28 9.89
C LEU A 799 33.85 10.64 10.24
N PRO A 800 33.17 10.02 9.27
CA PRO A 800 32.83 10.66 8.00
C PRO A 800 31.31 10.83 7.85
N LEU A 801 30.62 11.38 8.86
CA LEU A 801 29.20 11.75 8.74
C LEU A 801 29.02 13.08 7.96
N LYS A 802 29.52 13.13 6.72
CA LYS A 802 29.36 14.27 5.80
C LYS A 802 27.93 14.29 5.24
N LEU A 803 26.96 14.75 6.04
CA LEU A 803 25.56 14.90 5.62
C LEU A 803 25.04 16.35 5.69
N ALA A 804 25.90 17.31 5.34
CA ALA A 804 25.54 18.73 5.24
C ALA A 804 26.05 19.39 3.94
N LEU A 805 25.16 19.47 2.96
CA LEU A 805 24.90 20.69 2.18
C LEU A 805 26.10 21.40 1.53
N LYS A 806 26.85 20.69 0.69
CA LYS A 806 27.29 21.24 -0.61
C LYS A 806 27.41 20.13 -1.65
N ASP A 807 26.80 20.44 -2.80
CA ASP A 807 26.87 19.77 -4.10
C ASP A 807 26.31 18.32 -4.19
N ASP A 808 25.38 18.17 -5.15
CA ASP A 808 24.84 16.95 -5.78
C ASP A 808 24.40 15.74 -4.94
N ILE A 809 23.07 15.69 -4.70
CA ILE A 809 22.09 14.63 -5.09
C ILE A 809 22.40 13.14 -4.87
N ARG A 810 23.63 12.66 -5.05
CA ARG A 810 23.99 11.23 -5.02
C ARG A 810 23.88 10.60 -3.63
N VAL A 811 24.40 11.20 -2.56
CA VAL A 811 24.46 10.50 -1.25
C VAL A 811 23.08 10.23 -0.62
N ILE A 812 22.09 11.11 -0.83
CA ILE A 812 20.69 10.81 -0.46
C ILE A 812 20.11 9.75 -1.39
N SER A 813 20.46 9.78 -2.68
CA SER A 813 20.16 8.67 -3.60
C SER A 813 20.81 7.37 -3.12
N ASP A 814 22.00 7.36 -2.50
CA ASP A 814 22.73 6.15 -2.12
C ASP A 814 22.23 5.53 -0.80
N LEU A 815 21.78 6.35 0.17
CA LEU A 815 21.11 5.83 1.37
C LEU A 815 19.70 5.31 1.03
N LEU A 816 18.96 6.04 0.18
CA LEU A 816 17.76 5.48 -0.44
C LEU A 816 18.11 4.23 -1.24
N LEU A 817 19.16 4.22 -2.06
CA LEU A 817 19.53 3.09 -2.89
C LEU A 817 19.95 1.89 -2.05
N THR A 818 20.53 2.05 -0.87
CA THR A 818 20.87 0.90 -0.03
C THR A 818 19.62 0.31 0.62
N ILE A 819 18.69 1.15 1.11
CA ILE A 819 17.39 0.70 1.60
C ILE A 819 16.52 0.15 0.44
N VAL A 820 16.70 0.66 -0.78
CA VAL A 820 16.09 0.24 -2.06
C VAL A 820 16.95 -0.84 -2.74
N LEU A 821 18.03 -1.32 -2.14
CA LEU A 821 18.76 -2.54 -2.54
C LEU A 821 18.50 -3.67 -1.54
N PHE A 822 18.16 -3.36 -0.29
CA PHE A 822 17.55 -4.31 0.64
C PHE A 822 16.07 -4.57 0.30
N VAL A 823 15.27 -3.52 0.14
CA VAL A 823 13.83 -3.63 -0.20
C VAL A 823 13.61 -3.80 -1.71
N ALA A 824 14.39 -3.10 -2.56
CA ALA A 824 14.23 -3.19 -4.02
C ALA A 824 15.41 -3.86 -4.77
N GLY A 825 16.36 -4.48 -4.05
CA GLY A 825 17.00 -5.70 -4.57
C GLY A 825 15.95 -6.78 -4.86
N PHE A 826 14.80 -6.69 -4.17
CA PHE A 826 13.56 -7.41 -4.44
C PHE A 826 12.50 -6.66 -5.30
N ALA A 827 12.81 -5.53 -5.96
CA ALA A 827 11.82 -4.77 -6.76
C ALA A 827 12.32 -3.79 -7.86
N ILE A 828 13.63 -3.64 -8.14
CA ILE A 828 14.13 -2.90 -9.34
C ILE A 828 15.05 -3.79 -10.18
N VAL A 829 14.42 -4.53 -11.10
CA VAL A 829 14.92 -4.58 -12.48
C VAL A 829 14.26 -3.42 -13.22
N SER A 830 14.97 -2.83 -14.19
CA SER A 830 14.53 -1.63 -14.89
C SER A 830 13.20 -1.83 -15.64
N CYS A 831 12.20 -0.99 -15.35
CA CYS A 831 11.10 -0.75 -16.28
C CYS A 831 11.52 0.21 -17.42
N SER A 832 12.59 -0.17 -18.13
CA SER A 832 12.52 -0.18 -19.60
C SER A 832 11.29 -1.00 -20.00
N THR A 833 10.61 -0.66 -21.11
CA THR A 833 9.33 -1.25 -21.53
C THR A 833 9.36 -2.79 -21.64
N PHE A 834 9.10 -3.45 -20.49
CA PHE A 834 9.21 -4.90 -20.31
C PHE A 834 8.13 -5.59 -21.14
N SER A 835 8.58 -6.38 -22.10
CA SER A 835 7.74 -6.95 -23.16
C SER A 835 8.43 -8.19 -23.74
N ARG A 836 7.82 -8.85 -24.73
CA ARG A 836 8.38 -10.08 -25.31
C ARG A 836 9.78 -9.91 -25.90
N SER A 837 10.12 -8.73 -26.44
CA SER A 837 11.47 -8.41 -26.91
C SER A 837 12.50 -8.19 -25.79
N SER A 838 12.13 -8.42 -24.54
CA SER A 838 13.03 -8.42 -23.37
C SER A 838 13.57 -9.83 -23.03
N PHE A 839 13.24 -10.82 -23.85
CA PHE A 839 13.63 -12.24 -23.80
C PHE A 839 14.24 -12.65 -25.16
N PRO A 840 14.91 -13.82 -25.25
CA PRO A 840 15.37 -14.38 -26.54
C PRO A 840 14.25 -14.51 -27.59
N GLU A 841 14.59 -14.41 -28.87
CA GLU A 841 13.62 -14.43 -29.99
C GLU A 841 12.89 -15.78 -30.13
N ASP A 842 13.52 -16.85 -29.67
CA ASP A 842 13.03 -18.23 -29.58
C ASP A 842 12.33 -18.57 -28.24
N PHE A 843 12.26 -17.64 -27.29
CA PHE A 843 11.69 -17.89 -25.96
C PHE A 843 10.18 -18.20 -26.00
N LEU A 844 9.79 -19.26 -25.29
CA LEU A 844 8.44 -19.80 -25.34
C LEU A 844 7.53 -19.21 -24.26
N PHE A 845 6.51 -18.46 -24.69
CA PHE A 845 5.43 -17.92 -23.87
C PHE A 845 4.17 -18.78 -24.04
N GLY A 846 3.90 -19.63 -23.04
CA GLY A 846 2.79 -20.56 -23.07
C GLY A 846 1.85 -20.47 -21.86
N THR A 847 0.83 -21.31 -21.92
CA THR A 847 -0.14 -21.55 -20.85
C THR A 847 -0.38 -23.05 -20.72
N ALA A 848 -0.96 -23.48 -19.60
CA ALA A 848 -1.09 -24.88 -19.23
C ALA A 848 -2.54 -25.33 -18.95
N ALA A 849 -2.80 -26.60 -19.23
CA ALA A 849 -4.01 -27.34 -18.91
C ALA A 849 -3.66 -28.79 -18.47
N ALA A 850 -4.61 -29.49 -17.83
CA ALA A 850 -4.48 -30.88 -17.42
C ALA A 850 -5.72 -31.68 -17.84
N ALA A 851 -5.52 -32.92 -18.30
CA ALA A 851 -6.58 -33.68 -18.96
C ALA A 851 -7.80 -33.90 -18.05
N TYR A 852 -7.64 -34.52 -16.87
CA TYR A 852 -8.78 -34.71 -15.95
C TYR A 852 -9.40 -33.38 -15.47
N GLN A 853 -8.59 -32.32 -15.32
CA GLN A 853 -9.07 -31.02 -14.84
C GLN A 853 -9.77 -30.15 -15.90
N ASN A 854 -9.60 -30.45 -17.19
CA ASN A 854 -10.07 -29.61 -18.30
C ASN A 854 -10.82 -30.35 -19.43
N GLU A 855 -10.45 -31.59 -19.77
CA GLU A 855 -10.91 -32.29 -20.98
C GLU A 855 -12.40 -32.59 -20.96
N GLY A 856 -12.86 -33.35 -19.95
CA GLY A 856 -14.26 -33.72 -19.75
C GLY A 856 -14.79 -34.78 -20.72
N ALA A 857 -16.10 -34.75 -20.93
CA ALA A 857 -16.89 -35.70 -21.72
C ALA A 857 -16.66 -37.19 -21.33
N ALA A 858 -16.46 -37.52 -20.05
CA ALA A 858 -15.72 -38.72 -19.59
C ALA A 858 -16.02 -40.09 -20.24
N GLU A 859 -17.25 -40.39 -20.66
CA GLU A 859 -17.66 -41.70 -21.24
C GLU A 859 -17.55 -41.77 -22.79
N GLU A 860 -17.24 -40.66 -23.45
CA GLU A 860 -17.22 -40.57 -24.92
C GLU A 860 -15.90 -41.08 -25.55
N GLY A 861 -15.83 -41.14 -26.88
CA GLY A 861 -14.57 -41.28 -27.62
C GLY A 861 -13.72 -42.54 -27.36
N GLY A 862 -14.22 -43.53 -26.60
CA GLY A 862 -13.48 -44.72 -26.19
C GLY A 862 -12.64 -44.57 -24.91
N LYS A 863 -12.86 -43.52 -24.11
CA LYS A 863 -12.17 -43.36 -22.81
C LYS A 863 -12.61 -44.43 -21.82
N GLY A 864 -11.65 -45.14 -21.23
CA GLY A 864 -11.88 -45.97 -20.03
C GLY A 864 -11.76 -45.15 -18.73
N PRO A 865 -12.29 -45.65 -17.60
CA PRO A 865 -12.25 -44.95 -16.33
C PRO A 865 -10.83 -44.90 -15.74
N SER A 866 -10.40 -43.71 -15.32
CA SER A 866 -9.20 -43.49 -14.51
C SER A 866 -9.47 -43.67 -13.01
N ILE A 867 -8.40 -43.69 -12.22
CA ILE A 867 -8.50 -43.65 -10.76
C ILE A 867 -9.22 -42.39 -10.26
N TRP A 868 -9.17 -41.27 -10.99
CA TRP A 868 -9.87 -40.04 -10.61
C TRP A 868 -11.36 -40.09 -10.90
N ASP A 869 -11.77 -40.60 -12.06
CA ASP A 869 -13.20 -40.83 -12.38
C ASP A 869 -13.82 -41.73 -11.30
N SER A 870 -13.14 -42.84 -10.97
CA SER A 870 -13.57 -43.76 -9.91
C SER A 870 -13.60 -43.12 -8.52
N PHE A 871 -12.59 -42.31 -8.17
CA PHE A 871 -12.46 -41.70 -6.86
C PHE A 871 -13.54 -40.65 -6.60
N THR A 872 -13.82 -39.73 -7.54
CA THR A 872 -14.86 -38.71 -7.35
C THR A 872 -16.27 -39.31 -7.30
N HIS A 873 -16.52 -40.41 -8.02
CA HIS A 873 -17.81 -41.12 -7.97
C HIS A 873 -18.00 -41.96 -6.70
N LYS A 874 -16.96 -42.66 -6.22
CA LYS A 874 -17.03 -43.53 -5.03
C LYS A 874 -16.89 -42.76 -3.72
N HIS A 875 -16.19 -41.63 -3.73
CA HIS A 875 -15.87 -40.80 -2.56
C HIS A 875 -16.17 -39.31 -2.76
N PRO A 876 -17.41 -38.93 -3.16
CA PRO A 876 -17.77 -37.53 -3.39
C PRO A 876 -17.63 -36.67 -2.12
N GLU A 877 -17.67 -37.26 -0.92
CA GLU A 877 -17.43 -36.58 0.36
C GLU A 877 -16.02 -35.99 0.50
N ARG A 878 -15.06 -36.43 -0.33
CA ARG A 878 -13.66 -35.96 -0.34
C ARG A 878 -13.42 -34.75 -1.25
N ILE A 879 -14.43 -34.35 -2.03
CA ILE A 879 -14.41 -33.15 -2.87
C ILE A 879 -15.27 -32.07 -2.19
N VAL A 880 -14.74 -30.85 -2.04
CA VAL A 880 -15.39 -29.79 -1.23
C VAL A 880 -16.80 -29.42 -1.71
N ASP A 881 -17.08 -29.47 -3.01
CA ASP A 881 -18.41 -29.26 -3.61
C ASP A 881 -19.12 -30.57 -4.01
N ARG A 882 -18.49 -31.73 -3.80
CA ARG A 882 -18.96 -33.07 -4.18
C ARG A 882 -19.17 -33.30 -5.69
N MET A 883 -18.54 -32.48 -6.53
CA MET A 883 -18.63 -32.59 -8.00
C MET A 883 -17.61 -33.59 -8.58
N THR A 884 -17.88 -34.07 -9.79
CA THR A 884 -17.03 -34.96 -10.58
C THR A 884 -16.31 -34.21 -11.72
N GLY A 885 -15.30 -34.86 -12.32
CA GLY A 885 -14.55 -34.31 -13.46
C GLY A 885 -15.26 -34.49 -14.82
N ASP A 886 -16.41 -35.15 -14.86
CA ASP A 886 -16.97 -35.76 -16.09
C ASP A 886 -17.22 -34.77 -17.23
N VAL A 887 -17.52 -33.52 -16.89
CA VAL A 887 -17.71 -32.41 -17.82
C VAL A 887 -16.50 -31.45 -17.82
N ALA A 888 -15.75 -31.36 -16.72
CA ALA A 888 -14.62 -30.44 -16.53
C ALA A 888 -14.90 -29.01 -17.04
N VAL A 889 -14.12 -28.53 -18.03
CA VAL A 889 -14.43 -27.29 -18.78
C VAL A 889 -14.90 -27.57 -20.20
N ASP A 890 -15.16 -28.84 -20.55
CA ASP A 890 -15.53 -29.32 -21.88
C ASP A 890 -14.51 -28.94 -22.97
N PHE A 891 -13.20 -29.05 -22.66
CA PHE A 891 -12.16 -28.79 -23.66
C PHE A 891 -12.19 -29.82 -24.80
N TYR A 892 -12.65 -31.06 -24.56
CA TYR A 892 -12.76 -32.11 -25.57
C TYR A 892 -13.57 -31.67 -26.80
N HIS A 893 -14.75 -31.06 -26.59
CA HIS A 893 -15.55 -30.53 -27.70
C HIS A 893 -15.11 -29.14 -28.17
N ARG A 894 -14.47 -28.35 -27.30
CA ARG A 894 -14.27 -26.90 -27.50
C ARG A 894 -12.84 -26.48 -27.87
N TYR A 895 -11.90 -27.42 -27.94
CA TYR A 895 -10.47 -27.14 -28.19
C TYR A 895 -10.18 -26.20 -29.37
N LYS A 896 -11.00 -26.21 -30.42
CA LYS A 896 -10.82 -25.35 -31.60
C LYS A 896 -11.03 -23.86 -31.29
N ASP A 897 -12.06 -23.54 -30.51
CA ASP A 897 -12.30 -22.15 -30.06
C ASP A 897 -11.36 -21.79 -28.91
N ASP A 898 -11.02 -22.73 -28.05
CA ASP A 898 -10.11 -22.48 -26.93
C ASP A 898 -8.66 -22.22 -27.42
N ILE A 899 -8.19 -22.93 -28.45
CA ILE A 899 -6.93 -22.65 -29.15
C ILE A 899 -6.97 -21.30 -29.89
N LYS A 900 -8.14 -20.88 -30.37
CA LYS A 900 -8.32 -19.56 -30.98
C LYS A 900 -8.21 -18.44 -29.93
N LEU A 901 -8.68 -18.67 -28.69
CA LEU A 901 -8.44 -17.77 -27.55
C LEU A 901 -6.95 -17.72 -27.15
N MET A 902 -6.25 -18.86 -27.10
CA MET A 902 -4.80 -18.92 -26.84
C MET A 902 -3.99 -18.06 -27.83
N LYS A 903 -4.35 -18.10 -29.11
CA LYS A 903 -3.74 -17.26 -30.16
C LYS A 903 -4.06 -15.77 -30.02
N GLN A 904 -5.22 -15.40 -29.46
CA GLN A 904 -5.60 -14.00 -29.24
C GLN A 904 -4.79 -13.34 -28.11
N ILE A 905 -4.41 -14.10 -27.08
CA ILE A 905 -3.44 -13.66 -26.05
C ILE A 905 -1.97 -13.87 -26.50
N GLY A 906 -1.77 -14.23 -27.77
CA GLY A 906 -0.47 -14.33 -28.43
C GLY A 906 0.43 -15.48 -27.99
N THR A 907 -0.03 -16.46 -27.21
CA THR A 907 0.84 -17.60 -26.81
C THR A 907 1.39 -18.35 -28.03
N ASN A 908 2.68 -18.68 -28.01
CA ASN A 908 3.35 -19.44 -29.09
C ASN A 908 3.48 -20.94 -28.76
N ALA A 909 3.47 -21.31 -27.47
CA ALA A 909 3.44 -22.70 -27.00
C ALA A 909 2.17 -23.00 -26.19
N PHE A 910 1.71 -24.25 -26.19
CA PHE A 910 0.65 -24.71 -25.27
C PHE A 910 1.06 -26.03 -24.61
N ARG A 911 0.93 -26.09 -23.29
CA ARG A 911 1.22 -27.29 -22.49
C ARG A 911 -0.08 -27.95 -22.05
N PHE A 912 -0.22 -29.23 -22.34
CA PHE A 912 -1.35 -30.03 -21.85
C PHE A 912 -0.91 -31.46 -21.60
N SER A 913 -1.63 -32.19 -20.74
CA SER A 913 -1.51 -33.65 -20.72
C SER A 913 -2.47 -34.27 -21.72
N ILE A 914 -2.01 -35.34 -22.37
CA ILE A 914 -2.89 -36.38 -22.90
C ILE A 914 -3.47 -37.09 -21.66
N SER A 915 -4.77 -37.41 -21.65
CA SER A 915 -5.23 -38.44 -20.70
C SER A 915 -4.84 -39.79 -21.27
N TRP A 916 -4.38 -40.74 -20.45
CA TRP A 916 -3.99 -42.08 -20.93
C TRP A 916 -5.01 -42.67 -21.94
N PRO A 917 -6.34 -42.44 -21.80
CA PRO A 917 -7.33 -42.87 -22.78
C PRO A 917 -7.67 -41.95 -24.01
N ARG A 918 -7.17 -40.70 -24.18
CA ARG A 918 -7.65 -39.73 -25.22
C ARG A 918 -6.72 -38.56 -25.65
N ILE A 919 -6.92 -38.01 -26.87
CA ILE A 919 -5.90 -37.29 -27.70
C ILE A 919 -6.62 -36.36 -28.77
N LEU A 920 -6.13 -35.25 -29.41
CA LEU A 920 -4.80 -34.60 -29.54
C LEU A 920 -4.74 -33.02 -29.72
N PRO A 921 -5.04 -32.33 -30.86
CA PRO A 921 -4.15 -31.23 -31.35
C PRO A 921 -4.71 -29.83 -31.80
N SER A 922 -3.84 -28.79 -31.80
CA SER A 922 -3.50 -27.92 -32.99
C SER A 922 -2.58 -26.69 -32.71
N LEU A 923 -1.65 -26.77 -31.74
CA LEU A 923 -0.59 -25.77 -31.46
C LEU A 923 0.80 -26.44 -31.41
N GLN A 924 1.90 -25.69 -31.25
CA GLN A 924 3.18 -26.26 -30.81
C GLN A 924 2.98 -26.84 -29.39
N PRO A 925 3.05 -28.18 -29.22
CA PRO A 925 2.53 -28.80 -28.02
C PRO A 925 3.66 -29.31 -27.11
N PHE A 926 3.58 -28.92 -25.83
CA PHE A 926 4.32 -29.56 -24.75
C PHE A 926 3.40 -30.61 -24.13
N ILE A 927 3.58 -31.87 -24.54
CA ILE A 927 2.67 -32.95 -24.15
C ILE A 927 3.21 -33.67 -22.91
N THR A 928 2.45 -33.58 -21.82
CA THR A 928 2.61 -34.47 -20.66
C THR A 928 1.93 -35.81 -20.96
N ILE A 929 2.67 -36.91 -20.80
CA ILE A 929 2.19 -38.29 -21.05
C ILE A 929 1.32 -38.78 -19.88
N PHE A 930 1.65 -38.44 -18.63
CA PHE A 930 0.88 -38.81 -17.44
C PHE A 930 0.69 -37.65 -16.47
N HIS A 931 -0.54 -37.42 -16.02
CA HIS A 931 -0.89 -36.38 -15.06
C HIS A 931 -1.81 -36.92 -13.94
N TRP A 932 -1.28 -37.89 -13.19
CA TRP A 932 -1.92 -38.52 -12.03
C TRP A 932 -3.18 -39.35 -12.37
N ASP A 933 -3.47 -39.57 -13.66
CA ASP A 933 -4.69 -40.17 -14.20
C ASP A 933 -4.48 -41.61 -14.69
N LEU A 934 -3.97 -42.46 -13.80
CA LEU A 934 -3.80 -43.90 -14.06
C LEU A 934 -5.13 -44.57 -14.44
N PRO A 935 -5.18 -45.47 -15.45
CA PRO A 935 -6.35 -46.30 -15.72
C PRO A 935 -6.71 -47.20 -14.52
N GLN A 936 -7.97 -47.18 -14.08
CA GLN A 936 -8.40 -47.89 -12.87
C GLN A 936 -8.10 -49.41 -12.92
N ALA A 937 -8.16 -50.01 -14.11
CA ALA A 937 -7.89 -51.44 -14.30
C ALA A 937 -6.48 -51.86 -13.85
N LEU A 938 -5.47 -50.98 -13.96
CA LEU A 938 -4.09 -51.28 -13.54
C LEU A 938 -3.92 -51.16 -12.01
N GLU A 939 -4.66 -50.23 -11.38
CA GLU A 939 -4.76 -50.16 -9.92
C GLU A 939 -5.51 -51.40 -9.36
N ASP A 940 -6.58 -51.83 -10.01
CA ASP A 940 -7.39 -52.99 -9.60
C ASP A 940 -6.67 -54.34 -9.84
N GLU A 941 -5.90 -54.50 -10.92
CA GLU A 941 -5.23 -55.78 -11.24
C GLU A 941 -3.99 -56.02 -10.37
N TYR A 942 -3.16 -54.99 -10.13
CA TYR A 942 -1.86 -55.15 -9.48
C TYR A 942 -1.41 -53.98 -8.57
N GLY A 943 -2.31 -53.03 -8.25
CA GLY A 943 -1.98 -51.88 -7.39
C GLY A 943 -1.18 -50.79 -8.11
N GLY A 944 -1.26 -50.72 -9.43
CA GLY A 944 -0.72 -49.62 -10.23
C GLY A 944 0.78 -49.41 -9.97
N PHE A 945 1.15 -48.20 -9.55
CA PHE A 945 2.55 -47.85 -9.29
C PHE A 945 3.20 -48.54 -8.07
N LEU A 946 2.45 -49.33 -7.29
CA LEU A 946 3.04 -50.20 -6.26
C LEU A 946 3.77 -51.42 -6.85
N SER A 947 3.45 -51.83 -8.08
CA SER A 947 4.16 -52.90 -8.81
C SER A 947 5.13 -52.33 -9.84
N ASP A 948 6.27 -53.00 -10.00
CA ASP A 948 7.24 -52.78 -11.07
C ASP A 948 6.67 -53.02 -12.47
N ARG A 949 5.62 -53.83 -12.60
CA ARG A 949 4.87 -54.05 -13.86
C ARG A 949 4.47 -52.75 -14.56
N ILE A 950 4.12 -51.71 -13.80
CA ILE A 950 3.69 -50.41 -14.32
C ILE A 950 4.72 -49.78 -15.26
N VAL A 951 6.02 -50.05 -15.05
CA VAL A 951 7.11 -49.52 -15.86
C VAL A 951 6.93 -49.94 -17.31
N LYS A 952 6.55 -51.20 -17.55
CA LYS A 952 6.33 -51.69 -18.90
C LYS A 952 5.07 -51.09 -19.52
N ASP A 953 3.95 -51.11 -18.80
CA ASP A 953 2.66 -50.66 -19.34
C ASP A 953 2.65 -49.15 -19.63
N TYR A 954 3.38 -48.36 -18.82
CA TYR A 954 3.66 -46.95 -19.11
C TYR A 954 4.57 -46.74 -20.33
N VAL A 955 5.62 -47.54 -20.49
CA VAL A 955 6.54 -47.44 -21.64
C VAL A 955 5.87 -47.85 -22.95
N ASP A 956 5.03 -48.88 -22.94
CA ASP A 956 4.17 -49.28 -24.07
C ASP A 956 3.24 -48.11 -24.48
N PHE A 957 2.61 -47.45 -23.50
CA PHE A 957 1.76 -46.29 -23.77
C PHE A 957 2.54 -45.07 -24.28
N ALA A 958 3.72 -44.79 -23.70
CA ALA A 958 4.61 -43.75 -24.18
C ALA A 958 5.05 -44.03 -25.64
N GLU A 959 5.33 -45.28 -26.00
CA GLU A 959 5.64 -45.68 -27.38
C GLU A 959 4.49 -45.35 -28.35
N VAL A 960 3.23 -45.66 -27.99
CA VAL A 960 2.06 -45.30 -28.80
C VAL A 960 1.97 -43.79 -28.97
N CYS A 961 2.15 -43.02 -27.89
CA CYS A 961 2.19 -41.56 -27.96
C CYS A 961 3.28 -41.03 -28.90
N PHE A 962 4.52 -41.53 -28.76
CA PHE A 962 5.63 -41.13 -29.62
C PHE A 962 5.38 -41.48 -31.09
N LYS A 963 4.84 -42.67 -31.37
CA LYS A 963 4.57 -43.18 -32.71
C LYS A 963 3.50 -42.38 -33.45
N GLU A 964 2.37 -42.12 -32.81
CA GLU A 964 1.19 -41.54 -33.48
C GLU A 964 1.22 -40.00 -33.54
N PHE A 965 1.97 -39.32 -32.65
CA PHE A 965 1.94 -37.85 -32.51
C PHE A 965 3.29 -37.17 -32.61
N GLY A 966 4.41 -37.90 -32.51
CA GLY A 966 5.75 -37.32 -32.60
C GLY A 966 6.12 -36.77 -33.99
N ASP A 967 5.25 -36.94 -34.99
CA ASP A 967 5.32 -36.20 -36.25
C ASP A 967 5.14 -34.69 -36.02
N ARG A 968 4.20 -34.29 -35.15
CA ARG A 968 3.84 -32.91 -34.82
C ARG A 968 4.33 -32.46 -33.43
N VAL A 969 4.42 -33.36 -32.46
CA VAL A 969 4.90 -33.09 -31.10
C VAL A 969 6.43 -33.01 -31.09
N LYS A 970 6.98 -31.97 -30.45
CA LYS A 970 8.44 -31.73 -30.37
C LYS A 970 8.97 -31.56 -28.96
N HIS A 971 8.12 -31.44 -27.95
CA HIS A 971 8.55 -31.42 -26.55
C HIS A 971 7.65 -32.36 -25.75
N TRP A 972 8.25 -33.42 -25.22
CA TRP A 972 7.59 -34.48 -24.47
C TRP A 972 7.92 -34.36 -22.98
N ILE A 973 6.91 -34.48 -22.12
CA ILE A 973 7.05 -34.52 -20.67
C ILE A 973 6.53 -35.88 -20.21
N THR A 974 7.36 -36.68 -19.54
CA THR A 974 6.94 -38.02 -19.06
C THR A 974 5.89 -37.91 -17.96
N PHE A 975 6.22 -37.21 -16.87
CA PHE A 975 5.39 -37.02 -15.69
C PHE A 975 5.29 -35.53 -15.33
N ASN A 976 4.09 -35.10 -14.87
CA ASN A 976 3.93 -33.84 -14.15
C ASN A 976 3.88 -34.08 -12.64
N GLU A 977 4.68 -33.33 -11.88
CA GLU A 977 4.69 -33.31 -10.41
C GLU A 977 4.61 -34.72 -9.76
N PRO A 978 5.53 -35.63 -10.09
CA PRO A 978 5.51 -36.99 -9.56
C PRO A 978 5.63 -37.03 -8.02
N TRP A 979 6.28 -36.03 -7.43
CA TRP A 979 6.31 -35.82 -5.97
C TRP A 979 4.89 -35.75 -5.37
N THR A 980 4.02 -34.93 -5.97
CA THR A 980 2.66 -34.68 -5.48
C THR A 980 1.81 -35.94 -5.59
N PHE A 981 1.99 -36.73 -6.66
CA PHE A 981 1.37 -38.05 -6.82
C PHE A 981 1.79 -39.03 -5.69
N CYS A 982 3.09 -39.19 -5.42
CA CYS A 982 3.56 -40.07 -4.34
C CYS A 982 3.09 -39.60 -2.96
N SER A 983 3.32 -38.33 -2.61
CA SER A 983 3.12 -37.83 -1.24
C SER A 983 1.64 -37.66 -0.89
N MET A 984 0.84 -37.06 -1.79
CA MET A 984 -0.57 -36.80 -1.53
C MET A 984 -1.45 -38.03 -1.79
N GLY A 985 -1.03 -38.93 -2.68
CA GLY A 985 -1.73 -40.17 -3.03
C GLY A 985 -1.42 -41.36 -2.11
N TYR A 986 -0.19 -41.49 -1.59
CA TYR A 986 0.28 -42.67 -0.86
C TYR A 986 0.88 -42.39 0.56
N ASP A 987 1.10 -41.13 0.98
CA ASP A 987 1.46 -40.80 2.38
C ASP A 987 0.35 -40.06 3.15
N LEU A 988 -0.24 -39.04 2.53
CA LEU A 988 -1.27 -38.21 3.15
C LEU A 988 -2.70 -38.67 2.87
N GLY A 989 -2.91 -39.53 1.87
CA GLY A 989 -4.23 -40.04 1.46
C GLY A 989 -5.25 -38.97 1.06
N LYS A 990 -4.79 -37.81 0.58
CA LYS A 990 -5.61 -36.63 0.25
C LYS A 990 -6.06 -36.58 -1.21
N LEU A 991 -5.29 -37.20 -2.10
CA LEU A 991 -5.58 -37.35 -3.54
C LEU A 991 -5.70 -38.83 -3.88
N ALA A 992 -6.24 -39.20 -5.05
CA ALA A 992 -6.32 -40.60 -5.47
C ALA A 992 -4.92 -41.26 -5.55
N PRO A 993 -4.75 -42.55 -5.16
CA PRO A 993 -5.77 -43.51 -4.70
C PRO A 993 -6.12 -43.42 -3.19
N ALA A 994 -5.74 -42.34 -2.50
CA ALA A 994 -6.04 -42.05 -1.10
C ALA A 994 -5.50 -43.11 -0.11
N ARG A 995 -4.30 -43.60 -0.37
CA ARG A 995 -3.56 -44.53 0.48
C ARG A 995 -2.73 -43.78 1.52
N CYS A 996 -2.70 -44.30 2.74
CA CYS A 996 -1.86 -43.85 3.85
C CYS A 996 -1.94 -44.82 5.04
N THR A 997 -1.00 -44.72 5.98
CA THR A 997 -1.12 -45.41 7.27
C THR A 997 -2.25 -44.78 8.09
N PRO A 998 -3.23 -45.55 8.60
CA PRO A 998 -4.32 -45.02 9.43
C PRO A 998 -3.79 -44.31 10.69
N GLN A 999 -4.22 -43.07 10.89
CA GLN A 999 -3.92 -42.22 12.04
C GLN A 999 -5.17 -41.40 12.40
N GLU A 1000 -5.26 -40.93 13.65
CA GLU A 1000 -6.39 -40.10 14.09
C GLU A 1000 -6.53 -38.84 13.21
N GLY A 1001 -7.72 -38.62 12.66
CA GLY A 1001 -8.00 -37.55 11.71
C GLY A 1001 -7.60 -37.80 10.24
N ARG A 1002 -6.87 -38.88 9.90
CA ARG A 1002 -6.58 -39.26 8.49
C ARG A 1002 -7.59 -40.28 7.96
N GLN A 1003 -8.28 -39.94 6.86
CA GLN A 1003 -9.20 -40.87 6.17
C GLN A 1003 -8.47 -41.73 5.12
N CYS A 1004 -7.67 -42.70 5.56
CA CYS A 1004 -6.97 -43.61 4.64
C CYS A 1004 -7.90 -44.70 4.09
N LEU A 1005 -7.77 -45.04 2.80
CA LEU A 1005 -8.43 -46.22 2.20
C LEU A 1005 -7.63 -47.52 2.37
N GLY A 1006 -6.37 -47.41 2.82
CA GLY A 1006 -5.44 -48.51 3.06
C GLY A 1006 -3.99 -48.07 2.81
N GLY A 1007 -3.03 -48.98 2.94
CA GLY A 1007 -1.63 -48.74 2.58
C GLY A 1007 -0.70 -48.35 3.73
N ASN A 1008 0.53 -47.95 3.38
CA ASN A 1008 1.63 -47.74 4.33
C ASN A 1008 2.50 -46.52 3.98
N SER A 1009 2.28 -45.44 4.71
CA SER A 1009 3.01 -44.16 4.70
C SER A 1009 4.54 -44.27 4.84
N ALA A 1010 5.04 -45.34 5.46
CA ALA A 1010 6.47 -45.51 5.70
C ALA A 1010 7.25 -46.06 4.49
N THR A 1011 6.57 -46.63 3.49
CA THR A 1011 7.20 -47.38 2.38
C THR A 1011 6.55 -47.13 1.01
N GLU A 1012 5.22 -47.06 0.91
CA GLU A 1012 4.53 -46.95 -0.38
C GLU A 1012 4.91 -45.70 -1.19
N PRO A 1013 5.06 -44.50 -0.60
CA PRO A 1013 5.54 -43.32 -1.33
C PRO A 1013 6.91 -43.55 -1.99
N TYR A 1014 7.81 -44.26 -1.31
CA TYR A 1014 9.16 -44.55 -1.82
C TYR A 1014 9.14 -45.56 -2.96
N THR A 1015 8.32 -46.60 -2.87
CA THR A 1015 8.10 -47.57 -3.96
C THR A 1015 7.50 -46.91 -5.21
N VAL A 1016 6.42 -46.13 -5.06
CA VAL A 1016 5.72 -45.44 -6.16
C VAL A 1016 6.65 -44.46 -6.88
N CYS A 1017 7.40 -43.65 -6.13
CA CYS A 1017 8.35 -42.70 -6.71
C CYS A 1017 9.54 -43.40 -7.38
N HIS A 1018 10.00 -44.54 -6.87
CA HIS A 1018 11.03 -45.34 -7.53
C HIS A 1018 10.56 -45.88 -8.88
N HIS A 1019 9.39 -46.53 -8.94
CA HIS A 1019 8.82 -47.01 -10.21
C HIS A 1019 8.54 -45.87 -11.19
N THR A 1020 8.12 -44.70 -10.70
CA THR A 1020 7.94 -43.49 -11.52
C THR A 1020 9.25 -43.01 -12.16
N LEU A 1021 10.36 -42.98 -11.41
CA LEU A 1021 11.69 -42.64 -11.94
C LEU A 1021 12.21 -43.68 -12.94
N VAL A 1022 11.99 -44.97 -12.70
CA VAL A 1022 12.37 -46.05 -13.63
C VAL A 1022 11.54 -45.98 -14.92
N ALA A 1023 10.22 -45.76 -14.82
CA ALA A 1023 9.32 -45.60 -15.96
C ALA A 1023 9.67 -44.38 -16.82
N HIS A 1024 10.05 -43.25 -16.19
CA HIS A 1024 10.58 -42.09 -16.88
C HIS A 1024 11.88 -42.42 -17.64
N GLY A 1025 12.84 -43.09 -17.00
CA GLY A 1025 14.12 -43.43 -17.59
C GLY A 1025 14.00 -44.37 -18.80
N GLU A 1026 13.24 -45.47 -18.69
CA GLU A 1026 13.00 -46.40 -19.82
C GLU A 1026 12.25 -45.69 -20.97
N ALA A 1027 11.25 -44.85 -20.69
CA ALA A 1027 10.51 -44.11 -21.72
C ALA A 1027 11.38 -43.07 -22.45
N VAL A 1028 12.30 -42.40 -21.74
CA VAL A 1028 13.28 -41.49 -22.36
C VAL A 1028 14.32 -42.27 -23.16
N HIS A 1029 14.82 -43.38 -22.64
CA HIS A 1029 15.76 -44.25 -23.34
C HIS A 1029 15.18 -44.71 -24.68
N LEU A 1030 13.91 -45.15 -24.67
CA LEU A 1030 13.15 -45.51 -25.86
C LEU A 1030 12.99 -44.33 -26.84
N TYR A 1031 12.61 -43.15 -26.35
CA TYR A 1031 12.45 -41.96 -27.19
C TYR A 1031 13.77 -41.61 -27.89
N LYS A 1032 14.86 -41.46 -27.12
CA LYS A 1032 16.18 -41.08 -27.62
C LYS A 1032 16.74 -42.08 -28.64
N GLN A 1033 16.51 -43.39 -28.44
CA GLN A 1033 16.98 -44.43 -29.36
C GLN A 1033 16.14 -44.58 -30.63
N LYS A 1034 14.80 -44.61 -30.51
CA LYS A 1034 13.91 -45.07 -31.60
C LYS A 1034 13.22 -43.94 -32.35
N TYR A 1035 13.01 -42.79 -31.71
CA TYR A 1035 12.12 -41.72 -32.22
C TYR A 1035 12.84 -40.37 -32.43
N GLN A 1036 13.70 -39.94 -31.50
CA GLN A 1036 14.30 -38.61 -31.49
C GLN A 1036 15.04 -38.24 -32.78
N ALA A 1037 15.85 -39.14 -33.33
CA ALA A 1037 16.64 -38.87 -34.54
C ALA A 1037 15.77 -38.51 -35.77
N ASN A 1038 14.59 -39.13 -35.90
CA ASN A 1038 13.66 -38.90 -37.00
C ASN A 1038 12.70 -37.75 -36.71
N GLN A 1039 12.22 -37.66 -35.47
CA GLN A 1039 11.18 -36.70 -35.07
C GLN A 1039 11.73 -35.31 -34.70
N LYS A 1040 12.99 -35.26 -34.28
CA LYS A 1040 13.70 -34.04 -33.84
C LYS A 1040 12.97 -33.29 -32.73
N GLY A 1041 12.49 -34.05 -31.73
CA GLY A 1041 11.92 -33.52 -30.50
C GLY A 1041 12.85 -33.71 -29.30
N GLU A 1042 12.55 -32.98 -28.23
CA GLU A 1042 13.18 -33.09 -26.91
C GLU A 1042 12.24 -33.86 -25.95
N ILE A 1043 12.79 -34.55 -24.95
CA ILE A 1043 12.01 -35.19 -23.89
C ILE A 1043 12.53 -34.86 -22.49
N GLY A 1044 11.64 -34.68 -21.53
CA GLY A 1044 11.96 -34.29 -20.16
C GLY A 1044 10.89 -34.72 -19.15
N ILE A 1045 10.98 -34.14 -17.96
CA ILE A 1045 10.06 -34.35 -16.83
C ILE A 1045 9.72 -33.01 -16.18
N THR A 1046 8.58 -32.88 -15.51
CA THR A 1046 8.24 -31.67 -14.76
C THR A 1046 8.10 -31.96 -13.27
N LEU A 1047 8.89 -31.26 -12.46
CA LEU A 1047 8.99 -31.47 -11.01
C LEU A 1047 8.20 -30.40 -10.24
N ALA A 1048 7.66 -30.77 -9.07
CA ALA A 1048 7.14 -29.80 -8.11
C ALA A 1048 8.31 -29.07 -7.45
N SER A 1049 8.31 -27.74 -7.48
CA SER A 1049 9.48 -26.94 -7.08
C SER A 1049 9.09 -25.73 -6.23
N HIS A 1050 8.44 -25.98 -5.09
CA HIS A 1050 8.34 -25.00 -4.02
C HIS A 1050 9.75 -24.66 -3.49
N TRP A 1051 9.99 -23.40 -3.12
CA TRP A 1051 11.25 -23.01 -2.48
C TRP A 1051 11.14 -23.05 -0.96
N TYR A 1052 12.26 -23.32 -0.28
CA TYR A 1052 12.35 -23.23 1.18
C TYR A 1052 13.41 -22.21 1.59
N THR A 1053 13.06 -21.38 2.55
CA THR A 1053 13.94 -20.45 3.27
C THR A 1053 14.01 -20.91 4.73
N PRO A 1054 15.16 -20.84 5.43
CA PRO A 1054 15.21 -21.21 6.84
C PRO A 1054 14.36 -20.26 7.69
N TYR A 1055 13.60 -20.80 8.64
CA TYR A 1055 12.70 -20.07 9.52
C TYR A 1055 13.46 -19.12 10.47
N SER A 1056 14.56 -19.58 11.04
CA SER A 1056 15.54 -18.77 11.78
C SER A 1056 16.93 -18.86 11.14
N PRO A 1057 17.90 -18.00 11.49
CA PRO A 1057 19.27 -18.13 10.99
C PRO A 1057 20.06 -19.32 11.61
N SER A 1058 19.42 -20.20 12.38
CA SER A 1058 20.07 -21.33 13.03
C SER A 1058 20.68 -22.33 12.04
N LYS A 1059 21.70 -23.08 12.49
CA LYS A 1059 22.30 -24.17 11.69
C LYS A 1059 21.27 -25.29 11.44
N ALA A 1060 20.46 -25.59 12.46
CA ALA A 1060 19.38 -26.57 12.39
C ALA A 1060 18.38 -26.22 11.27
N ASP A 1061 17.82 -25.00 11.24
CA ASP A 1061 16.84 -24.60 10.21
C ASP A 1061 17.44 -24.50 8.81
N LYS A 1062 18.74 -24.15 8.70
CA LYS A 1062 19.49 -24.17 7.42
C LYS A 1062 19.67 -25.59 6.89
N ASP A 1063 19.92 -26.56 7.77
CA ASP A 1063 20.03 -27.97 7.38
C ASP A 1063 18.65 -28.59 7.14
N ALA A 1064 17.63 -28.24 7.93
CA ALA A 1064 16.24 -28.58 7.68
C ALA A 1064 15.75 -28.03 6.32
N THR A 1065 16.14 -26.80 5.96
CA THR A 1065 15.88 -26.22 4.63
C THR A 1065 16.49 -27.07 3.51
N ARG A 1066 17.72 -27.57 3.71
CA ARG A 1066 18.35 -28.49 2.76
C ARG A 1066 17.58 -29.81 2.68
N ARG A 1067 17.28 -30.45 3.81
CA ARG A 1067 16.49 -31.69 3.87
C ARG A 1067 15.11 -31.53 3.21
N SER A 1068 14.44 -30.39 3.38
CA SER A 1068 13.16 -30.09 2.72
C SER A 1068 13.28 -29.93 1.20
N LEU A 1069 14.40 -29.39 0.68
CA LEU A 1069 14.69 -29.36 -0.75
C LEU A 1069 15.06 -30.76 -1.28
N ASP A 1070 15.88 -31.51 -0.53
CA ASP A 1070 16.28 -32.88 -0.86
C ASP A 1070 15.06 -33.81 -0.96
N PHE A 1071 14.13 -33.75 0.00
CA PHE A 1071 12.89 -34.55 0.02
C PHE A 1071 11.79 -34.03 -0.93
N LEU A 1072 12.01 -32.90 -1.62
CA LEU A 1072 11.08 -32.34 -2.62
C LEU A 1072 11.61 -32.48 -4.05
N ILE A 1073 12.62 -31.69 -4.40
CA ILE A 1073 13.17 -31.62 -5.75
C ILE A 1073 14.40 -32.51 -5.92
N GLY A 1074 15.27 -32.62 -4.91
CA GLY A 1074 16.45 -33.49 -4.95
C GLY A 1074 16.08 -34.97 -5.13
N TRP A 1075 14.97 -35.41 -4.54
CA TRP A 1075 14.46 -36.79 -4.63
C TRP A 1075 14.29 -37.26 -6.08
N PHE A 1076 14.00 -36.35 -7.01
CA PHE A 1076 13.95 -36.62 -8.44
C PHE A 1076 15.19 -36.11 -9.19
N MET A 1077 15.70 -34.93 -8.86
CA MET A 1077 16.79 -34.29 -9.61
C MET A 1077 18.15 -34.97 -9.39
N ASP A 1078 18.44 -35.47 -8.19
CA ASP A 1078 19.71 -36.19 -7.90
C ASP A 1078 19.79 -37.51 -8.70
N PRO A 1079 18.75 -38.37 -8.74
CA PRO A 1079 18.74 -39.51 -9.66
C PRO A 1079 18.97 -39.13 -11.12
N LEU A 1080 18.38 -38.02 -11.59
CA LEU A 1080 18.52 -37.56 -12.98
C LEU A 1080 19.91 -37.01 -13.32
N THR A 1081 20.69 -36.58 -12.33
CA THR A 1081 21.99 -35.91 -12.53
C THR A 1081 23.19 -36.70 -12.02
N HIS A 1082 22.97 -37.65 -11.12
CA HIS A 1082 23.99 -38.47 -10.46
C HIS A 1082 23.69 -39.98 -10.50
N GLY A 1083 22.47 -40.38 -10.90
CA GLY A 1083 22.06 -41.79 -10.99
C GLY A 1083 21.65 -42.44 -9.67
N ASP A 1084 21.54 -41.69 -8.57
CA ASP A 1084 21.18 -42.18 -7.24
C ASP A 1084 20.50 -41.07 -6.40
N TYR A 1085 19.81 -41.44 -5.32
CA TYR A 1085 19.08 -40.53 -4.44
C TYR A 1085 19.99 -39.60 -3.60
N PRO A 1086 19.46 -38.47 -3.06
CA PRO A 1086 20.21 -37.58 -2.17
C PRO A 1086 20.78 -38.31 -0.95
N SER A 1087 21.98 -37.91 -0.51
CA SER A 1087 22.68 -38.54 0.63
C SER A 1087 21.88 -38.45 1.94
N SER A 1088 21.23 -37.31 2.18
CA SER A 1088 20.35 -37.08 3.33
C SER A 1088 19.16 -38.04 3.35
N MET A 1089 18.52 -38.29 2.19
CA MET A 1089 17.44 -39.27 2.08
C MET A 1089 17.92 -40.69 2.38
N LYS A 1090 19.09 -41.08 1.86
CA LYS A 1090 19.68 -42.41 2.10
C LYS A 1090 20.02 -42.63 3.57
N GLU A 1091 20.52 -41.60 4.25
CA GLU A 1091 20.83 -41.62 5.68
C GLU A 1091 19.58 -41.70 6.57
N LEU A 1092 18.56 -40.88 6.29
CA LEU A 1092 17.38 -40.71 7.16
C LEU A 1092 16.29 -41.77 6.92
N VAL A 1093 16.07 -42.17 5.66
CA VAL A 1093 15.02 -43.14 5.31
C VAL A 1093 15.49 -44.58 5.54
N GLY A 1094 16.78 -44.85 5.30
CA GLY A 1094 17.42 -46.17 5.41
C GLY A 1094 16.88 -47.16 4.37
N ASP A 1095 16.86 -48.45 4.72
CA ASP A 1095 16.46 -49.55 3.82
C ASP A 1095 15.00 -49.52 3.32
N ARG A 1096 14.20 -48.53 3.73
CA ARG A 1096 12.86 -48.28 3.16
C ARG A 1096 12.91 -47.52 1.85
N LEU A 1097 14.03 -46.86 1.54
CA LEU A 1097 14.27 -46.22 0.26
C LEU A 1097 14.77 -47.30 -0.73
N PRO A 1098 14.06 -47.56 -1.85
CA PRO A 1098 14.53 -48.48 -2.87
C PRO A 1098 15.90 -48.11 -3.42
N LYS A 1099 16.64 -49.09 -3.93
CA LYS A 1099 18.02 -48.91 -4.39
C LYS A 1099 18.07 -49.18 -5.89
N PHE A 1100 18.53 -48.20 -6.68
CA PHE A 1100 18.69 -48.40 -8.12
C PHE A 1100 19.73 -49.49 -8.38
N THR A 1101 19.39 -50.47 -9.21
CA THR A 1101 20.39 -51.35 -9.81
C THR A 1101 21.30 -50.53 -10.72
N LYS A 1102 22.53 -51.01 -10.98
CA LYS A 1102 23.48 -50.27 -11.83
C LYS A 1102 22.91 -49.96 -13.22
N LYS A 1103 22.13 -50.88 -13.84
CA LYS A 1103 21.40 -50.61 -15.09
C LYS A 1103 20.43 -49.43 -14.98
N GLN A 1104 19.61 -49.37 -13.93
CA GLN A 1104 18.66 -48.27 -13.73
C GLN A 1104 19.38 -46.94 -13.44
N SER A 1105 20.45 -46.98 -12.63
CA SER A 1105 21.30 -45.82 -12.32
C SER A 1105 21.92 -45.22 -13.58
N ASP A 1106 22.51 -46.05 -14.45
CA ASP A 1106 23.12 -45.64 -15.72
C ASP A 1106 22.09 -45.23 -16.80
N MET A 1107 20.82 -45.61 -16.64
CA MET A 1107 19.72 -45.26 -17.53
C MET A 1107 19.04 -43.94 -17.16
N ILE A 1108 18.90 -43.66 -15.86
CA ILE A 1108 18.21 -42.47 -15.33
C ILE A 1108 19.15 -41.26 -15.28
N ASN A 1109 20.46 -41.48 -15.09
CA ASN A 1109 21.45 -40.39 -15.17
C ASN A 1109 21.48 -39.80 -16.59
N GLY A 1110 21.14 -38.52 -16.72
CA GLY A 1110 21.00 -37.86 -18.03
C GLY A 1110 19.72 -38.21 -18.80
N SER A 1111 18.70 -38.79 -18.16
CA SER A 1111 17.43 -39.15 -18.81
C SER A 1111 16.51 -37.96 -19.07
N TYR A 1112 17.05 -36.84 -19.55
CA TYR A 1112 16.30 -35.67 -19.99
C TYR A 1112 17.06 -34.87 -21.06
N ASP A 1113 16.34 -34.03 -21.79
CA ASP A 1113 16.85 -32.95 -22.65
C ASP A 1113 16.52 -31.56 -22.05
N PHE A 1114 15.42 -31.48 -21.30
CA PHE A 1114 15.03 -30.32 -20.49
C PHE A 1114 14.35 -30.78 -19.19
N VAL A 1115 14.27 -29.89 -18.19
CA VAL A 1115 13.50 -30.11 -16.95
C VAL A 1115 12.51 -28.98 -16.76
N GLY A 1116 11.24 -29.31 -16.54
CA GLY A 1116 10.20 -28.38 -16.16
C GLY A 1116 10.14 -28.20 -14.64
N LEU A 1117 9.88 -26.98 -14.18
CA LEU A 1117 9.77 -26.62 -12.76
C LEU A 1117 8.41 -25.95 -12.50
N ASN A 1118 7.51 -26.65 -11.81
CA ASN A 1118 6.25 -26.07 -11.34
C ASN A 1118 6.50 -25.33 -10.01
N TYR A 1119 6.88 -24.06 -10.13
CA TYR A 1119 7.07 -23.15 -9.01
C TYR A 1119 5.80 -22.32 -8.75
N TYR A 1120 5.37 -22.24 -7.48
CA TYR A 1120 4.21 -21.45 -7.07
C TYR A 1120 4.49 -20.48 -5.91
N THR A 1121 5.30 -20.87 -4.92
CA THR A 1121 5.57 -20.09 -3.69
C THR A 1121 6.82 -20.58 -2.96
N THR A 1122 7.30 -19.75 -2.04
CA THR A 1122 8.27 -20.10 -0.98
C THR A 1122 7.55 -20.45 0.32
N TYR A 1123 8.14 -21.33 1.14
CA TYR A 1123 7.77 -21.60 2.53
C TYR A 1123 8.97 -21.37 3.46
N TYR A 1124 8.72 -21.21 4.76
CA TYR A 1124 9.79 -21.25 5.78
C TYR A 1124 9.91 -22.66 6.35
N ALA A 1125 11.12 -23.23 6.38
CA ALA A 1125 11.41 -24.56 6.94
C ALA A 1125 12.14 -24.45 8.29
N PHE A 1126 11.82 -25.37 9.21
CA PHE A 1126 12.45 -25.46 10.53
C PHE A 1126 12.75 -26.91 10.92
N ASP A 1127 13.74 -27.08 11.80
CA ASP A 1127 14.19 -28.38 12.30
C ASP A 1127 13.16 -29.03 13.24
N VAL A 1128 12.97 -30.36 13.13
CA VAL A 1128 12.03 -31.12 13.95
C VAL A 1128 12.73 -32.35 14.54
N PRO A 1129 12.77 -32.51 15.88
CA PRO A 1129 13.45 -33.64 16.52
C PRO A 1129 12.96 -35.02 16.05
N PRO A 1130 13.84 -36.04 16.00
CA PRO A 1130 13.46 -37.41 15.67
C PRO A 1130 12.35 -37.94 16.60
N SER A 1131 11.28 -38.48 16.01
CA SER A 1131 10.22 -39.11 16.79
C SER A 1131 10.64 -40.49 17.32
N ASN A 1132 10.62 -40.65 18.64
CA ASN A 1132 10.92 -41.92 19.32
C ASN A 1132 9.85 -43.02 19.10
N ASN A 1133 8.72 -42.72 18.46
CA ASN A 1133 7.62 -43.67 18.28
C ASN A 1133 7.68 -44.35 16.90
N SER A 1134 7.92 -45.65 16.86
CA SER A 1134 8.03 -46.42 15.61
C SER A 1134 6.76 -46.37 14.74
N ALA A 1135 5.58 -46.18 15.35
CA ALA A 1135 4.30 -46.03 14.65
C ALA A 1135 4.12 -44.67 13.93
N SER A 1136 5.06 -43.72 14.10
CA SER A 1136 5.00 -42.40 13.45
C SER A 1136 5.78 -42.30 12.13
N LYS A 1137 6.54 -43.34 11.74
CA LYS A 1137 7.34 -43.31 10.50
C LYS A 1137 6.45 -43.12 9.27
N SER A 1138 6.72 -42.07 8.53
CA SER A 1138 5.96 -41.59 7.37
C SER A 1138 6.85 -40.66 6.56
N PHE A 1139 6.69 -40.64 5.23
CA PHE A 1139 7.46 -39.76 4.34
C PHE A 1139 7.48 -38.29 4.83
N THR A 1140 6.32 -37.77 5.26
CA THR A 1140 6.19 -36.40 5.82
C THR A 1140 6.91 -36.16 7.15
N THR A 1141 7.49 -37.19 7.78
CA THR A 1141 8.30 -37.08 9.02
C THR A 1141 9.78 -37.40 8.80
N ASP A 1142 10.11 -38.15 7.75
CA ASP A 1142 11.47 -38.68 7.52
C ASP A 1142 12.50 -37.59 7.14
N SER A 1143 12.03 -36.42 6.71
CA SER A 1143 12.86 -35.22 6.48
C SER A 1143 13.45 -34.64 7.77
N GLN A 1144 12.89 -34.97 8.95
CA GLN A 1144 13.14 -34.28 10.23
C GLN A 1144 12.99 -32.75 10.11
N ALA A 1145 12.10 -32.29 9.24
CA ALA A 1145 11.90 -30.88 8.93
C ALA A 1145 10.43 -30.64 8.56
N ASP A 1146 9.81 -29.62 9.18
CA ASP A 1146 8.47 -29.14 8.86
C ASP A 1146 8.55 -27.69 8.34
N SER A 1147 7.42 -27.15 7.87
CA SER A 1147 7.35 -25.83 7.28
C SER A 1147 6.04 -25.11 7.59
N THR A 1148 6.09 -23.78 7.57
CA THR A 1148 4.95 -22.90 7.87
C THR A 1148 3.76 -23.01 6.90
N GLY A 1149 3.84 -23.88 5.87
CA GLY A 1149 2.75 -24.20 4.95
C GLY A 1149 2.25 -25.64 5.00
N MET A 1150 3.14 -26.64 5.09
CA MET A 1150 2.76 -28.03 4.81
C MET A 1150 1.93 -28.70 5.92
N GLY A 1151 2.28 -28.51 7.20
CA GLY A 1151 1.68 -29.24 8.32
C GLY A 1151 0.16 -29.09 8.52
N SER A 1152 -0.52 -28.18 7.79
CA SER A 1152 -1.98 -28.00 7.94
C SER A 1152 -2.76 -27.54 6.70
N GLN A 1153 -2.14 -26.91 5.68
CA GLN A 1153 -2.88 -25.98 4.80
C GLN A 1153 -2.71 -26.17 3.29
N TRP A 1154 -3.22 -27.30 2.80
CA TRP A 1154 -3.82 -27.39 1.45
C TRP A 1154 -5.36 -27.17 1.48
N GLY A 1155 -5.86 -26.46 2.49
CA GLY A 1155 -7.18 -25.83 2.44
C GLY A 1155 -7.15 -24.56 1.58
N PRO A 1156 -8.30 -24.09 1.04
CA PRO A 1156 -8.36 -23.14 -0.09
C PRO A 1156 -8.02 -21.67 0.22
N ASN A 1157 -7.07 -21.39 1.13
CA ASN A 1157 -6.82 -20.05 1.69
C ASN A 1157 -5.37 -19.51 1.66
N ARG A 1158 -4.32 -20.30 1.35
CA ARG A 1158 -2.92 -19.82 1.45
C ARG A 1158 -1.97 -20.17 0.29
N SER A 1159 -2.48 -20.46 -0.91
CA SER A 1159 -1.65 -20.52 -2.13
C SER A 1159 -1.33 -19.11 -2.68
N ALA A 1160 -0.48 -18.39 -1.95
CA ALA A 1160 0.18 -17.14 -2.35
C ALA A 1160 -0.70 -15.99 -2.92
N GLY A 1161 -2.01 -15.99 -2.64
CA GLY A 1161 -2.94 -14.98 -3.17
C GLY A 1161 -3.26 -15.11 -4.66
N LEU A 1162 -2.92 -16.24 -5.29
CA LEU A 1162 -3.26 -16.57 -6.68
C LEU A 1162 -4.66 -17.14 -6.85
N ASN A 1163 -5.16 -17.81 -5.81
CA ASN A 1163 -6.34 -18.67 -5.86
C ASN A 1163 -7.60 -17.88 -5.46
N GLU A 1164 -8.55 -17.76 -6.38
CA GLU A 1164 -9.81 -17.07 -6.11
C GLU A 1164 -10.82 -18.09 -5.59
N ARG A 1165 -11.42 -17.87 -4.41
CA ARG A 1165 -12.57 -18.68 -3.97
C ARG A 1165 -13.73 -18.45 -4.92
N SER A 1166 -14.22 -19.52 -5.53
CA SER A 1166 -15.38 -19.53 -6.40
C SER A 1166 -16.61 -19.10 -5.60
N ASN A 1167 -17.18 -17.95 -5.93
CA ASN A 1167 -18.34 -17.40 -5.28
C ASN A 1167 -19.32 -16.90 -6.35
N SER A 1168 -20.42 -17.61 -6.56
CA SER A 1168 -21.47 -17.24 -7.51
C SER A 1168 -22.18 -15.92 -7.15
N SER A 1169 -21.96 -15.39 -5.94
CA SER A 1169 -22.54 -14.12 -5.47
C SER A 1169 -21.76 -12.89 -5.95
N ILE A 1170 -20.49 -13.01 -6.36
CA ILE A 1170 -19.75 -11.84 -6.89
C ILE A 1170 -20.09 -11.64 -8.38
N PRO A 1171 -20.40 -10.41 -8.82
CA PRO A 1171 -20.68 -10.16 -10.23
C PRO A 1171 -19.49 -10.54 -11.12
N LEU A 1172 -19.75 -11.12 -12.30
CA LEU A 1172 -18.70 -11.49 -13.26
C LEU A 1172 -17.70 -10.34 -13.52
N LYS A 1173 -18.16 -9.09 -13.63
CA LYS A 1173 -17.29 -7.90 -13.81
C LYS A 1173 -16.33 -7.61 -12.65
N VAL A 1174 -16.53 -8.23 -11.48
CA VAL A 1174 -15.61 -8.23 -10.33
C VAL A 1174 -14.71 -9.45 -10.40
N ALA A 1175 -15.25 -10.64 -10.70
CA ALA A 1175 -14.49 -11.89 -10.89
C ALA A 1175 -13.52 -11.90 -12.09
N LEU A 1176 -13.55 -10.87 -12.95
CA LEU A 1176 -12.56 -10.64 -14.00
C LEU A 1176 -11.41 -9.69 -13.59
N LYS A 1177 -11.44 -9.07 -12.39
CA LYS A 1177 -10.43 -8.11 -11.91
C LYS A 1177 -9.36 -8.81 -11.05
N ASP A 1178 -8.63 -9.75 -11.62
CA ASP A 1178 -7.62 -10.54 -10.92
C ASP A 1178 -6.26 -9.83 -10.81
N ASP A 1179 -6.27 -8.58 -10.34
CA ASP A 1179 -5.10 -7.68 -10.33
C ASP A 1179 -3.93 -8.20 -9.45
N LEU A 1180 -4.21 -9.11 -8.50
CA LEU A 1180 -3.19 -9.86 -7.76
C LEU A 1180 -2.40 -10.82 -8.67
N ARG A 1181 -3.08 -11.51 -9.60
CA ARG A 1181 -2.47 -12.42 -10.59
C ARG A 1181 -1.65 -11.65 -11.62
N VAL A 1182 -2.13 -10.47 -12.03
CA VAL A 1182 -1.36 -9.50 -12.83
C VAL A 1182 -0.05 -9.14 -12.10
N SER A 1183 -0.13 -8.73 -10.83
CA SER A 1183 1.06 -8.39 -10.02
C SER A 1183 2.00 -9.59 -9.82
N TYR A 1184 1.46 -10.80 -9.64
CA TYR A 1184 2.22 -12.03 -9.49
C TYR A 1184 3.05 -12.33 -10.75
N HIS A 1185 2.43 -12.38 -11.94
CA HIS A 1185 3.15 -12.70 -13.18
C HIS A 1185 4.17 -11.61 -13.54
N GLN A 1186 3.82 -10.33 -13.37
CA GLN A 1186 4.76 -9.22 -13.59
C GLN A 1186 6.03 -9.37 -12.75
N LYS A 1187 5.90 -9.69 -11.44
CA LYS A 1187 7.05 -9.89 -10.55
C LYS A 1187 7.85 -11.16 -10.90
N HIS A 1188 7.19 -12.30 -11.13
CA HIS A 1188 7.90 -13.55 -11.41
C HIS A 1188 8.63 -13.53 -12.76
N LEU A 1189 8.04 -12.96 -13.81
CA LEU A 1189 8.71 -12.79 -15.10
C LEU A 1189 9.93 -11.85 -14.99
N LEU A 1190 9.88 -10.85 -14.12
CA LEU A 1190 10.99 -9.94 -13.84
C LEU A 1190 12.18 -10.67 -13.18
N TYR A 1191 11.92 -11.61 -12.26
CA TYR A 1191 12.94 -12.48 -11.69
C TYR A 1191 13.46 -13.52 -12.67
N LEU A 1192 12.60 -14.08 -13.51
CA LEU A 1192 12.98 -15.03 -14.55
C LEU A 1192 13.93 -14.39 -15.56
N GLN A 1193 13.61 -13.17 -16.03
CA GLN A 1193 14.49 -12.41 -16.92
C GLN A 1193 15.85 -12.12 -16.26
N ARG A 1194 15.86 -11.78 -14.97
CA ARG A 1194 17.10 -11.58 -14.20
C ARG A 1194 17.93 -12.86 -14.13
N ALA A 1195 17.32 -14.01 -13.82
CA ALA A 1195 18.03 -15.30 -13.80
C ALA A 1195 18.64 -15.66 -15.16
N ILE A 1196 17.90 -15.44 -16.26
CA ILE A 1196 18.41 -15.63 -17.64
C ILE A 1196 19.63 -14.75 -17.89
N ARG A 1197 19.52 -13.44 -17.62
CA ARG A 1197 20.61 -12.47 -17.80
C ARG A 1197 21.82 -12.76 -16.92
N ASP A 1198 21.57 -13.26 -15.70
CA ASP A 1198 22.60 -13.59 -14.71
C ASP A 1198 23.18 -15.01 -14.95
N GLY A 1199 22.75 -15.72 -16.02
CA GLY A 1199 23.45 -16.87 -16.61
C GLY A 1199 22.67 -18.20 -16.72
N VAL A 1200 21.38 -18.24 -16.36
CA VAL A 1200 20.59 -19.49 -16.30
C VAL A 1200 19.88 -19.78 -17.63
N ASP A 1201 20.09 -20.98 -18.19
CA ASP A 1201 19.39 -21.46 -19.40
C ASP A 1201 17.91 -21.77 -19.10
N VAL A 1202 17.05 -20.75 -19.22
CA VAL A 1202 15.58 -20.90 -19.16
C VAL A 1202 15.01 -20.60 -20.55
N ARG A 1203 14.30 -21.58 -21.13
CA ARG A 1203 13.81 -21.53 -22.52
C ARG A 1203 12.32 -21.18 -22.67
N GLY A 1204 11.56 -21.14 -21.58
CA GLY A 1204 10.14 -20.78 -21.63
C GLY A 1204 9.48 -20.57 -20.28
N TYR A 1205 8.25 -20.05 -20.31
CA TYR A 1205 7.39 -19.83 -19.15
C TYR A 1205 5.94 -20.24 -19.48
N PHE A 1206 5.32 -21.02 -18.59
CA PHE A 1206 3.96 -21.53 -18.75
C PHE A 1206 3.07 -21.07 -17.59
N ALA A 1207 2.09 -20.21 -17.87
CA ALA A 1207 1.16 -19.75 -16.86
C ALA A 1207 0.12 -20.83 -16.49
N TRP A 1208 0.04 -21.18 -15.19
CA TRP A 1208 -1.02 -22.01 -14.62
C TRP A 1208 -2.18 -21.13 -14.12
N SER A 1209 -3.43 -21.32 -14.55
CA SER A 1209 -3.94 -22.20 -15.62
C SER A 1209 -4.53 -21.36 -16.77
N PHE A 1210 -4.76 -21.95 -17.94
CA PHE A 1210 -5.41 -21.21 -19.04
C PHE A 1210 -6.85 -20.80 -18.68
N MET A 1211 -7.57 -21.69 -18.01
CA MET A 1211 -8.98 -21.54 -17.62
C MET A 1211 -9.19 -21.97 -16.18
N ASP A 1212 -10.19 -21.40 -15.51
CA ASP A 1212 -10.69 -21.95 -14.24
C ASP A 1212 -11.07 -23.42 -14.46
N SER A 1213 -10.50 -24.32 -13.66
CA SER A 1213 -10.51 -25.77 -13.83
C SER A 1213 -11.17 -26.48 -12.63
N PHE A 1214 -11.27 -27.82 -12.70
CA PHE A 1214 -11.58 -28.65 -11.53
C PHE A 1214 -10.32 -28.84 -10.67
N GLU A 1215 -10.27 -28.26 -9.47
CA GLU A 1215 -9.06 -28.19 -8.64
C GLU A 1215 -9.00 -29.29 -7.57
N TRP A 1216 -8.94 -30.55 -8.05
CA TRP A 1216 -8.74 -31.74 -7.23
C TRP A 1216 -9.72 -31.81 -6.04
N SER A 1217 -9.23 -31.95 -4.80
CA SER A 1217 -10.07 -31.97 -3.59
C SER A 1217 -10.86 -30.68 -3.36
N SER A 1218 -10.48 -29.55 -3.96
CA SER A 1218 -11.24 -28.29 -3.90
C SER A 1218 -12.39 -28.23 -4.91
N GLY A 1219 -12.48 -29.17 -5.87
CA GLY A 1219 -13.48 -29.16 -6.93
C GLY A 1219 -13.49 -27.84 -7.71
N PHE A 1220 -14.67 -27.34 -8.05
CA PHE A 1220 -14.87 -26.03 -8.68
C PHE A 1220 -14.94 -24.86 -7.68
N THR A 1221 -14.59 -25.08 -6.40
CA THR A 1221 -14.63 -24.02 -5.35
C THR A 1221 -13.42 -23.08 -5.37
N THR A 1222 -12.41 -23.35 -6.20
CA THR A 1222 -11.20 -22.53 -6.36
C THR A 1222 -10.94 -22.26 -7.84
N ARG A 1223 -10.35 -21.09 -8.15
CA ARG A 1223 -10.18 -20.57 -9.51
C ARG A 1223 -8.75 -20.03 -9.71
N PHE A 1224 -8.07 -20.49 -10.76
CA PHE A 1224 -6.69 -20.12 -11.11
C PHE A 1224 -6.55 -19.55 -12.54
N GLY A 1225 -7.59 -19.63 -13.37
CA GLY A 1225 -7.47 -19.40 -14.81
C GLY A 1225 -7.18 -17.96 -15.20
N LEU A 1226 -6.45 -17.78 -16.31
CA LEU A 1226 -6.42 -16.53 -17.06
C LEU A 1226 -7.81 -16.19 -17.65
N TYR A 1227 -8.58 -17.21 -18.03
CA TYR A 1227 -9.99 -17.10 -18.39
C TYR A 1227 -10.89 -17.61 -17.26
N TYR A 1228 -11.88 -16.80 -16.89
CA TYR A 1228 -13.00 -17.23 -16.04
C TYR A 1228 -13.93 -18.16 -16.83
N VAL A 1229 -14.30 -19.30 -16.24
CA VAL A 1229 -15.31 -20.22 -16.80
C VAL A 1229 -16.60 -20.09 -16.00
N ASP A 1230 -17.68 -19.70 -16.69
CA ASP A 1230 -19.02 -19.64 -16.10
C ASP A 1230 -19.69 -21.01 -16.16
N TYR A 1231 -19.68 -21.71 -15.03
CA TYR A 1231 -20.25 -23.06 -14.91
C TYR A 1231 -21.79 -23.09 -14.98
N SER A 1232 -22.47 -21.94 -14.96
CA SER A 1232 -23.93 -21.85 -15.13
C SER A 1232 -24.38 -21.32 -16.50
N ASP A 1233 -23.59 -20.46 -17.15
CA ASP A 1233 -23.83 -19.95 -18.51
C ASP A 1233 -23.07 -20.80 -19.54
N GLY A 1234 -23.36 -22.11 -19.61
CA GLY A 1234 -22.88 -22.99 -20.67
C GLY A 1234 -21.35 -23.10 -20.78
N LEU A 1235 -20.64 -23.14 -19.65
CA LEU A 1235 -19.16 -23.19 -19.56
C LEU A 1235 -18.48 -22.03 -20.29
N LYS A 1236 -19.11 -20.87 -20.40
CA LYS A 1236 -18.66 -19.76 -21.24
C LYS A 1236 -17.42 -19.09 -20.66
N ARG A 1237 -16.43 -18.89 -21.53
CA ARG A 1237 -15.10 -18.35 -21.19
C ARG A 1237 -15.08 -16.83 -21.29
N TYR A 1238 -14.52 -16.17 -20.30
CA TYR A 1238 -14.36 -14.71 -20.24
C TYR A 1238 -12.92 -14.33 -19.83
N PRO A 1239 -12.18 -13.51 -20.58
CA PRO A 1239 -10.81 -13.15 -20.23
C PRO A 1239 -10.76 -12.25 -18.99
N LYS A 1240 -10.01 -12.64 -17.96
CA LYS A 1240 -9.74 -11.79 -16.77
C LYS A 1240 -8.74 -10.68 -17.13
N ASN A 1241 -8.27 -9.90 -16.17
CA ASN A 1241 -7.27 -8.85 -16.39
C ASN A 1241 -5.88 -9.44 -16.68
N SER A 1242 -5.52 -10.57 -16.06
CA SER A 1242 -4.24 -11.27 -16.31
C SER A 1242 -4.09 -11.86 -17.72
N ALA A 1243 -5.19 -11.97 -18.48
CA ALA A 1243 -5.21 -12.44 -19.87
C ALA A 1243 -5.03 -11.32 -20.92
N ARG A 1244 -4.75 -10.08 -20.51
CA ARG A 1244 -4.78 -8.88 -21.36
C ARG A 1244 -3.49 -8.07 -21.29
#